data_AF-A0A914HTB7-F1
#
_entry.id   AF-A0A914HTB7-F1
#
_cell.length_a   1.000
_cell.length_b   1.000
_cell.length_c   1.000
_cell.angle_alpha   90.00
_cell.angle_beta   90.00
_cell.angle_gamma   90.00
#
_symmetry.space_group_name_H-M   'P 1'
#
loop_
_entity.id
_entity.type
_entity.pdbx_description
1 polymer ?
#
loop_
_entity_poly.entity_id
_entity_poly.type
_entity_poly.pdbx_seq_one_letter_code
_entity_poly.pdbx_strand_id
1 'polypeptide(L)'
;MIRRLVNRAFDTFKGRLGAHDLPFLRGFILGFNYYDEARVRQFGADRVAAEWVVRCEGKAKFDCFSHIISDYNALQRFASELDPKKESDQLHLITIDATDSCVSGWGCRHFVGLRHLQNVRFVRCKMLTDNGLEMLANSTVSDTLQSLHIESCPKVTNSGLRHLRKLKMLKSLSLQHLKNVWKPKTVLEEIKAGIVNAFGQMGVPTIFFVTLFFTTLLLLNAFLFVHGEGEDGGAGVASGEGRGCPPGCICAEGSLECGGFDLETIPHWWPTHFERIVLRNWTMSTIDKNAFRRFQQLRELHLLDCPRLDLIERHAFKQLRKLRLLVIRGNKSLRELHKASFSAIGNELSLSVQIADNAIERIRAFAFKNAQNLRELFVEERCFELEGCALGAISRLDFLTLHGPFAFQNSTLIHQLHITGSSLSKLPRNGFAELSYISQLQIRECRIGRVDEGALGGLFTVGSVHLQSNQIVRLSPGWSNGMDNIGKLVFTYNTVREPMASTDCLRHEGAQRFEFADNTLHCSCALQWMINAPEEEQWLAENYCGPEENFKALLYFSPAAAGCAPWMPPPPLLVPSPAAPLPPRPSSSPSSGLPDRWAHQQPSDAGEWSNEEDEPFPDPSPHRRHSSQCPRRLSTILERFDGRDKTIRSLYFTFVLIANRLRDQRKADQLMAFARQFSRTRLICRMFSQPSLLLSVLRIPRAFRLSRDRVDCTLASSISVLYLFCGWTELIGLLTESGFVGRTTAHSLRHFGSALRLWVLALALSIIRCLRQIVRRTAANGLTWRKSDREWLKTQLISLVGSSADFVAVVNSLPRGMLWAGKMLPSHCASLHLAASFVGVFKQFM
;
A
#
# COMPACT_ATOMS: atom_id res chain seq x y z
N MET A 1 -40.58 -39.94 2.78
CA MET A 1 -40.32 -39.53 4.18
C MET A 1 -39.04 -38.70 4.32
N ILE A 2 -37.89 -39.19 3.85
CA ILE A 2 -36.58 -38.52 3.91
C ILE A 2 -36.58 -37.13 3.24
N ARG A 3 -37.19 -36.98 2.06
CA ARG A 3 -37.29 -35.68 1.35
C ARG A 3 -38.06 -34.60 2.13
N ARG A 4 -39.07 -34.98 2.93
CA ARG A 4 -39.83 -34.05 3.80
C ARG A 4 -39.04 -33.70 5.08
N LEU A 5 -38.28 -34.65 5.61
CA LEU A 5 -37.35 -34.44 6.73
C LEU A 5 -36.19 -33.52 6.33
N VAL A 6 -35.63 -33.71 5.14
CA VAL A 6 -34.58 -32.87 4.57
C VAL A 6 -35.10 -31.46 4.31
N ASN A 7 -36.30 -31.30 3.73
CA ASN A 7 -36.87 -29.97 3.52
C ASN A 7 -37.17 -29.23 4.84
N ARG A 8 -37.74 -29.90 5.86
CA ARG A 8 -37.92 -29.28 7.19
C ARG A 8 -36.60 -28.93 7.86
N ALA A 9 -35.59 -29.80 7.76
CA ALA A 9 -34.25 -29.52 8.28
C ALA A 9 -33.61 -28.34 7.54
N PHE A 10 -33.82 -28.24 6.22
CA PHE A 10 -33.31 -27.16 5.38
C PHE A 10 -34.00 -25.82 5.67
N ASP A 11 -35.31 -25.81 5.88
CA ASP A 11 -36.06 -24.61 6.24
C ASP A 11 -35.73 -24.15 7.67
N THR A 12 -35.57 -25.09 8.60
CA THR A 12 -35.10 -24.81 9.98
C THR A 12 -33.66 -24.28 9.96
N PHE A 13 -32.81 -24.84 9.11
CA PHE A 13 -31.43 -24.39 8.93
C PHE A 13 -31.39 -23.00 8.28
N LYS A 14 -32.19 -22.73 7.24
CA LYS A 14 -32.31 -21.43 6.57
C LYS A 14 -32.84 -20.35 7.52
N GLY A 15 -33.83 -20.69 8.36
CA GLY A 15 -34.32 -19.81 9.43
C GLY A 15 -33.26 -19.50 10.49
N ARG A 16 -32.48 -20.49 10.93
CA ARG A 16 -31.37 -20.30 11.88
C ARG A 16 -30.17 -19.56 11.28
N LEU A 17 -29.89 -19.77 9.99
CA LEU A 17 -28.86 -19.07 9.22
C LEU A 17 -29.22 -17.58 9.07
N GLY A 18 -30.46 -17.28 8.71
CA GLY A 18 -30.98 -15.91 8.66
C GLY A 18 -31.08 -15.24 10.03
N ALA A 19 -31.17 -16.01 11.12
CA ALA A 19 -31.19 -15.51 12.50
C ALA A 19 -29.79 -15.40 13.16
N HIS A 20 -28.71 -15.84 12.49
CA HIS A 20 -27.36 -15.98 13.06
C HIS A 20 -27.30 -16.85 14.35
N ASP A 21 -28.26 -17.74 14.57
CA ASP A 21 -28.39 -18.56 15.80
C ASP A 21 -28.04 -20.03 15.49
N LEU A 22 -26.76 -20.25 15.15
CA LEU A 22 -26.20 -21.59 14.93
C LEU A 22 -25.39 -22.01 16.18
N PRO A 23 -25.67 -23.19 16.78
CA PRO A 23 -25.05 -23.62 18.05
C PRO A 23 -23.52 -23.61 18.04
N PHE A 24 -22.91 -24.00 16.91
CA PHE A 24 -21.45 -24.01 16.73
C PHE A 24 -20.84 -22.63 16.46
N LEU A 25 -21.66 -21.60 16.16
CA LEU A 25 -21.21 -20.21 15.97
C LEU A 25 -21.39 -19.34 17.21
N ARG A 26 -22.01 -19.85 18.28
CA ARG A 26 -22.15 -19.12 19.56
C ARG A 26 -20.80 -18.69 20.13
N GLY A 27 -19.77 -19.52 20.02
CA GLY A 27 -18.41 -19.18 20.47
C GLY A 27 -17.81 -17.96 19.78
N PHE A 28 -18.12 -17.74 18.49
CA PHE A 28 -17.63 -16.58 17.74
C PHE A 28 -18.36 -15.29 18.12
N ILE A 29 -19.68 -15.35 18.35
CA ILE A 29 -20.47 -14.21 18.84
C ILE A 29 -20.02 -13.82 20.26
N LEU A 30 -19.75 -14.82 21.11
CA LEU A 30 -19.14 -14.62 22.43
C LEU A 30 -17.77 -13.95 22.32
N GLY A 31 -16.93 -14.38 21.36
CA GLY A 31 -15.63 -13.76 21.10
C GLY A 31 -15.72 -12.30 20.64
N PHE A 32 -16.67 -11.95 19.77
CA PHE A 32 -16.87 -10.55 19.33
C PHE A 32 -17.39 -9.65 20.44
N ASN A 33 -18.19 -10.21 21.35
CA ASN A 33 -18.73 -9.50 22.50
C ASN A 33 -17.86 -9.65 23.77
N TYR A 34 -16.67 -10.24 23.64
CA TYR A 34 -15.77 -10.46 24.77
C TYR A 34 -15.27 -9.14 25.34
N TYR A 35 -15.42 -8.97 26.64
CA TYR A 35 -14.97 -7.80 27.38
C TYR A 35 -13.63 -8.11 28.06
N ASP A 36 -12.61 -7.31 27.75
CA ASP A 36 -11.25 -7.48 28.25
C ASP A 36 -10.86 -6.30 29.16
N GLU A 37 -10.85 -6.54 30.47
CA GLU A 37 -10.50 -5.54 31.48
C GLU A 37 -9.07 -5.02 31.34
N ALA A 38 -8.11 -5.88 30.93
CA ALA A 38 -6.73 -5.45 30.75
C ALA A 38 -6.61 -4.47 29.58
N ARG A 39 -7.34 -4.75 28.49
CA ARG A 39 -7.40 -3.88 27.31
C ARG A 39 -8.06 -2.54 27.62
N VAL A 40 -9.13 -2.52 28.42
CA VAL A 40 -9.78 -1.28 28.88
C VAL A 40 -8.83 -0.42 29.70
N ARG A 41 -8.03 -1.03 30.60
CA ARG A 41 -7.00 -0.30 31.38
C ARG A 41 -5.90 0.28 30.48
N GLN A 42 -5.56 -0.38 29.39
CA GLN A 42 -4.49 0.04 28.49
C GLN A 42 -4.93 1.15 27.51
N PHE A 43 -6.14 1.08 26.97
CA PHE A 43 -6.58 1.90 25.84
C PHE A 43 -7.79 2.81 26.15
N GLY A 44 -8.38 2.70 27.34
CA GLY A 44 -9.57 3.46 27.74
C GLY A 44 -10.89 2.79 27.34
N ALA A 45 -11.95 3.09 28.10
CA ALA A 45 -13.27 2.47 27.91
C ALA A 45 -13.91 2.88 26.56
N ASP A 46 -13.85 4.16 26.19
CA ASP A 46 -14.45 4.71 24.97
C ASP A 46 -13.91 4.04 23.70
N ARG A 47 -12.59 3.92 23.59
CA ARG A 47 -11.95 3.25 22.44
C ARG A 47 -12.33 1.78 22.36
N VAL A 48 -12.24 1.05 23.47
CA VAL A 48 -12.53 -0.39 23.49
C VAL A 48 -14.02 -0.67 23.21
N ALA A 49 -14.92 0.19 23.69
CA ALA A 49 -16.34 0.13 23.38
C ALA A 49 -16.63 0.41 21.89
N ALA A 50 -15.99 1.42 21.30
CA ALA A 50 -16.10 1.69 19.86
C ALA A 50 -15.58 0.51 19.02
N GLU A 51 -14.41 -0.04 19.38
CA GLU A 51 -13.85 -1.24 18.74
C GLU A 51 -14.80 -2.44 18.86
N TRP A 52 -15.44 -2.65 20.01
CA TRP A 52 -16.44 -3.69 20.21
C TRP A 52 -17.66 -3.52 19.30
N VAL A 53 -18.26 -2.33 19.27
CA VAL A 53 -19.46 -2.06 18.46
C VAL A 53 -19.15 -2.24 16.98
N VAL A 54 -18.03 -1.68 16.49
CA VAL A 54 -17.65 -1.78 15.08
C VAL A 54 -17.26 -3.22 14.69
N ARG A 55 -16.64 -4.00 15.59
CA ARG A 55 -16.42 -5.45 15.38
C ARG A 55 -17.72 -6.22 15.23
N CYS A 56 -18.78 -5.78 15.91
CA CYS A 56 -20.11 -6.36 15.82
C CYS A 56 -20.94 -5.85 14.62
N GLU A 57 -20.32 -5.13 13.68
CA GLU A 57 -20.95 -4.47 12.52
C GLU A 57 -21.87 -3.28 12.89
N GLY A 58 -21.71 -2.73 14.10
CA GLY A 58 -22.30 -1.46 14.49
C GLY A 58 -21.45 -0.26 14.07
N LYS A 59 -21.89 0.93 14.47
CA LYS A 59 -21.23 2.21 14.18
C LYS A 59 -21.02 3.02 15.45
N ALA A 60 -19.94 3.79 15.49
CA ALA A 60 -19.55 4.61 16.62
C ALA A 60 -19.26 6.05 16.17
N LYS A 61 -19.63 7.04 16.97
CA LYS A 61 -19.30 8.46 16.74
C LYS A 61 -18.64 9.05 17.97
N PHE A 62 -17.51 9.74 17.76
CA PHE A 62 -16.82 10.50 18.80
C PHE A 62 -17.13 12.00 18.69
N ASP A 63 -16.89 12.74 19.76
CA ASP A 63 -17.10 14.20 19.84
C ASP A 63 -16.22 15.01 18.89
N CYS A 64 -14.95 14.62 18.75
CA CYS A 64 -13.96 15.31 17.94
C CYS A 64 -14.11 15.07 16.43
N PHE A 65 -15.07 14.23 16.00
CA PHE A 65 -15.31 13.90 14.60
C PHE A 65 -16.74 14.21 14.14
N SER A 66 -16.85 14.85 12.98
CA SER A 66 -18.13 15.05 12.31
C SER A 66 -18.70 13.75 11.72
N HIS A 67 -17.84 12.81 11.33
CA HIS A 67 -18.22 11.57 10.64
C HIS A 67 -18.41 10.38 11.60
N ILE A 68 -19.30 9.45 11.22
CA ILE A 68 -19.56 8.21 11.96
C ILE A 68 -18.61 7.12 11.46
N ILE A 69 -17.97 6.41 12.38
CA ILE A 69 -17.02 5.34 12.08
C ILE A 69 -17.75 3.99 12.06
N SER A 70 -17.68 3.31 10.92
CA SER A 70 -18.22 1.95 10.74
C SER A 70 -17.18 0.95 10.23
N ASP A 71 -15.95 1.40 9.91
CA ASP A 71 -14.85 0.53 9.51
C ASP A 71 -13.85 0.35 10.65
N TYR A 72 -13.72 -0.90 11.12
CA TYR A 72 -12.78 -1.28 12.17
C TYR A 72 -11.32 -0.94 11.83
N ASN A 73 -10.93 -1.07 10.55
CA ASN A 73 -9.54 -0.83 10.15
C ASN A 73 -9.22 0.67 10.13
N ALA A 74 -10.19 1.50 9.74
CA ALA A 74 -10.07 2.95 9.84
C ALA A 74 -9.96 3.38 11.31
N LEU A 75 -10.78 2.81 12.20
CA LEU A 75 -10.70 3.03 13.64
C LEU A 75 -9.33 2.65 14.20
N GLN A 76 -8.79 1.49 13.81
CA GLN A 76 -7.47 1.02 14.26
C GLN A 76 -6.32 1.91 13.82
N ARG A 77 -6.29 2.33 12.54
CA ARG A 77 -5.24 3.21 12.02
C ARG A 77 -5.24 4.54 12.76
N PHE A 78 -6.40 5.16 12.85
CA PHE A 78 -6.57 6.42 13.55
C PHE A 78 -6.19 6.30 15.04
N ALA A 79 -6.72 5.30 15.74
CA ALA A 79 -6.47 5.13 17.15
C ALA A 79 -5.03 4.65 17.45
N SER A 80 -4.29 4.14 16.46
CA SER A 80 -2.86 3.80 16.63
C SER A 80 -1.94 5.02 16.66
N GLU A 81 -2.42 6.17 16.17
CA GLU A 81 -1.68 7.44 16.14
C GLU A 81 -1.87 8.27 17.43
N LEU A 82 -2.79 7.85 18.31
CA LEU A 82 -3.14 8.55 19.54
C LEU A 82 -2.58 7.84 20.77
N ASP A 83 -2.00 8.61 21.71
CA ASP A 83 -1.55 8.08 22.99
C ASP A 83 -2.67 8.16 24.05
N PRO A 84 -3.24 7.03 24.50
CA PRO A 84 -4.33 7.02 25.47
C PRO A 84 -3.94 7.56 26.86
N LYS A 85 -2.65 7.72 27.16
CA LYS A 85 -2.17 8.32 28.42
C LYS A 85 -2.16 9.85 28.38
N LYS A 86 -2.26 10.45 27.21
CA LYS A 86 -2.20 11.90 27.02
C LYS A 86 -3.61 12.48 26.94
N GLU A 87 -3.93 13.41 27.84
CA GLU A 87 -5.28 13.97 27.99
C GLU A 87 -5.81 14.62 26.70
N SER A 88 -4.93 15.27 25.91
CA SER A 88 -5.30 15.88 24.62
C SER A 88 -5.67 14.87 23.52
N ASP A 89 -5.31 13.60 23.70
CA ASP A 89 -5.46 12.54 22.69
C ASP A 89 -6.56 11.52 23.12
N GLN A 90 -7.27 11.81 24.22
CA GLN A 90 -8.41 11.01 24.68
C GLN A 90 -9.61 11.18 23.76
N LEU A 91 -10.29 10.06 23.49
CA LEU A 91 -11.47 10.01 22.62
C LEU A 91 -12.72 9.89 23.49
N HIS A 92 -13.74 10.73 23.23
CA HIS A 92 -15.02 10.63 23.93
C HIS A 92 -16.11 10.08 23.02
N LEU A 93 -16.62 8.90 23.36
CA LEU A 93 -17.64 8.23 22.56
C LEU A 93 -19.03 8.78 22.90
N ILE A 94 -19.68 9.43 21.92
CA ILE A 94 -20.96 10.12 22.13
C ILE A 94 -22.18 9.34 21.59
N THR A 95 -21.98 8.53 20.54
CA THR A 95 -23.08 7.76 19.92
C THR A 95 -22.66 6.34 19.55
N ILE A 96 -23.53 5.37 19.87
CA ILE A 96 -23.46 3.98 19.43
C ILE A 96 -24.71 3.65 18.61
N ASP A 97 -24.52 3.24 17.36
CA ASP A 97 -25.58 2.72 16.50
C ASP A 97 -25.34 1.24 16.18
N ALA A 98 -26.10 0.38 16.85
CA ALA A 98 -26.02 -1.07 16.77
C ALA A 98 -27.07 -1.66 15.80
N THR A 99 -27.50 -0.90 14.79
CA THR A 99 -28.42 -1.39 13.74
C THR A 99 -27.87 -2.60 13.00
N ASP A 100 -28.64 -3.68 12.93
CA ASP A 100 -28.27 -4.97 12.30
C ASP A 100 -27.01 -5.63 12.88
N SER A 101 -26.56 -5.17 14.06
CA SER A 101 -25.35 -5.68 14.68
C SER A 101 -25.57 -7.00 15.43
N CYS A 102 -24.49 -7.76 15.60
CA CYS A 102 -24.46 -8.97 16.43
C CYS A 102 -24.13 -8.71 17.91
N VAL A 103 -24.38 -7.48 18.39
CA VAL A 103 -24.24 -7.10 19.80
C VAL A 103 -25.13 -7.99 20.67
N SER A 104 -24.54 -8.52 21.74
CA SER A 104 -25.21 -9.40 22.70
C SER A 104 -25.30 -8.76 24.09
N GLY A 105 -26.20 -9.28 24.93
CA GLY A 105 -26.32 -8.79 26.31
C GLY A 105 -25.04 -8.91 27.15
N TRP A 106 -24.16 -9.88 26.86
CA TRP A 106 -22.85 -9.97 27.50
C TRP A 106 -21.89 -8.86 27.09
N GLY A 107 -21.98 -8.43 25.83
CA GLY A 107 -21.16 -7.34 25.29
C GLY A 107 -21.46 -5.99 25.93
N CYS A 108 -22.67 -5.81 26.48
CA CYS A 108 -23.08 -4.60 27.20
C CYS A 108 -22.20 -4.26 28.41
N ARG A 109 -21.32 -5.16 28.87
CA ARG A 109 -20.26 -4.83 29.85
C ARG A 109 -19.34 -3.69 29.37
N HIS A 110 -19.21 -3.48 28.06
CA HIS A 110 -18.45 -2.36 27.48
C HIS A 110 -19.05 -0.98 27.75
N PHE A 111 -20.29 -0.89 28.25
CA PHE A 111 -20.86 0.38 28.71
C PHE A 111 -20.29 0.84 30.06
N VAL A 112 -19.51 0.00 30.75
CA VAL A 112 -18.85 0.36 32.01
C VAL A 112 -17.66 1.27 31.72
N GLY A 113 -17.65 2.46 32.31
CA GLY A 113 -16.57 3.43 32.20
C GLY A 113 -16.79 4.50 31.13
N LEU A 114 -17.86 4.40 30.33
CA LEU A 114 -18.25 5.44 29.37
C LEU A 114 -18.93 6.59 30.11
N ARG A 115 -18.38 7.81 29.96
CA ARG A 115 -18.83 9.02 30.68
C ARG A 115 -19.42 10.11 29.77
N HIS A 116 -19.36 9.91 28.46
CA HIS A 116 -19.79 10.91 27.47
C HIS A 116 -20.86 10.39 26.51
N LEU A 117 -21.29 9.13 26.68
CA LEU A 117 -22.24 8.49 25.77
C LEU A 117 -23.64 9.07 25.96
N GLN A 118 -24.20 9.64 24.89
CA GLN A 118 -25.49 10.33 24.90
C GLN A 118 -26.57 9.59 24.12
N ASN A 119 -26.20 8.89 23.04
CA ASN A 119 -27.17 8.29 22.11
C ASN A 119 -26.85 6.82 21.86
N VAL A 120 -27.82 5.94 22.09
CA VAL A 120 -27.69 4.50 21.82
C VAL A 120 -28.88 4.00 21.01
N ARG A 121 -28.60 3.25 19.96
CA ARG A 121 -29.62 2.69 19.07
C ARG A 121 -29.41 1.19 18.88
N PHE A 122 -30.39 0.38 19.28
CA PHE A 122 -30.44 -1.07 19.07
C PHE A 122 -31.57 -1.40 18.10
N VAL A 123 -31.24 -1.75 16.85
CA VAL A 123 -32.24 -2.12 15.85
C VAL A 123 -31.91 -3.49 15.28
N ARG A 124 -32.88 -4.40 15.34
CA ARG A 124 -32.75 -5.78 14.86
C ARG A 124 -31.60 -6.56 15.52
N CYS A 125 -31.22 -6.22 16.75
CA CYS A 125 -30.20 -6.92 17.53
C CYS A 125 -30.75 -8.24 18.09
N LYS A 126 -30.55 -9.35 17.37
CA LYS A 126 -31.14 -10.67 17.71
C LYS A 126 -30.60 -11.30 19.00
N MET A 127 -29.43 -10.85 19.46
CA MET A 127 -28.71 -11.40 20.61
C MET A 127 -28.73 -10.48 21.84
N LEU A 128 -29.36 -9.31 21.75
CA LEU A 128 -29.58 -8.42 22.89
C LEU A 128 -30.66 -9.01 23.80
N THR A 129 -30.32 -9.25 25.06
CA THR A 129 -31.19 -9.86 26.07
C THR A 129 -31.48 -8.87 27.20
N ASP A 130 -32.43 -9.21 28.07
CA ASP A 130 -32.77 -8.43 29.25
C ASP A 130 -31.57 -8.11 30.16
N ASN A 131 -30.67 -9.08 30.37
CA ASN A 131 -29.42 -8.89 31.09
C ASN A 131 -28.53 -7.79 30.47
N GLY A 132 -28.56 -7.64 29.13
CA GLY A 132 -27.84 -6.56 28.46
C GLY A 132 -28.38 -5.18 28.80
N LEU A 133 -29.71 -5.04 28.89
CA LEU A 133 -30.36 -3.79 29.30
C LEU A 133 -30.12 -3.49 30.78
N GLU A 134 -30.08 -4.52 31.63
CA GLU A 134 -29.68 -4.38 33.02
C GLU A 134 -28.23 -3.89 33.15
N MET A 135 -27.29 -4.48 32.40
CA MET A 135 -25.88 -4.06 32.42
C MET A 135 -25.71 -2.62 31.92
N LEU A 136 -26.42 -2.22 30.87
CA LEU A 136 -26.44 -0.84 30.38
C LEU A 136 -27.02 0.10 31.45
N ALA A 137 -28.13 -0.26 32.10
CA ALA A 137 -28.77 0.58 33.10
C ALA A 137 -27.99 0.67 34.43
N ASN A 138 -27.19 -0.35 34.76
CA ASN A 138 -26.35 -0.38 35.96
C ASN A 138 -24.93 0.19 35.73
N SER A 139 -24.59 0.65 34.52
CA SER A 139 -23.27 1.21 34.23
C SER A 139 -23.22 2.73 34.37
N THR A 140 -22.04 3.30 34.15
CA THR A 140 -21.78 4.76 34.20
C THR A 140 -22.61 5.57 33.20
N VAL A 141 -23.21 4.93 32.19
CA VAL A 141 -24.05 5.62 31.20
C VAL A 141 -25.43 5.99 31.73
N SER A 142 -25.81 5.47 32.91
CA SER A 142 -27.08 5.82 33.57
C SER A 142 -27.24 7.31 33.86
N ASP A 143 -26.11 8.02 34.08
CA ASP A 143 -26.07 9.45 34.35
C ASP A 143 -25.75 10.30 33.10
N THR A 144 -25.63 9.70 31.91
CA THR A 144 -25.19 10.42 30.69
C THR A 144 -26.11 10.21 29.47
N LEU A 145 -26.76 9.06 29.39
CA LEU A 145 -27.53 8.64 28.23
C LEU A 145 -28.83 9.46 28.10
N GLN A 146 -28.99 10.17 26.98
CA GLN A 146 -30.12 11.05 26.71
C GLN A 146 -31.15 10.44 25.75
N SER A 147 -30.70 9.61 24.80
CA SER A 147 -31.55 8.99 23.79
C SER A 147 -31.30 7.50 23.66
N LEU A 148 -32.36 6.69 23.79
CA LEU A 148 -32.33 5.24 23.61
C LEU A 148 -33.43 4.80 22.64
N HIS A 149 -33.03 4.15 21.56
CA HIS A 149 -33.96 3.56 20.59
C HIS A 149 -33.78 2.04 20.55
N ILE A 150 -34.84 1.27 20.80
CA ILE A 150 -34.85 -0.18 20.73
C ILE A 150 -35.94 -0.63 19.77
N GLU A 151 -35.55 -1.32 18.71
CA GLU A 151 -36.46 -1.77 17.66
C GLU A 151 -36.18 -3.22 17.24
N SER A 152 -37.25 -4.00 17.07
CA SER A 152 -37.17 -5.35 16.50
C SER A 152 -36.15 -6.28 17.19
N CYS A 153 -35.98 -6.14 18.51
CA CYS A 153 -35.07 -6.96 19.32
C CYS A 153 -35.85 -8.11 19.99
N PRO A 154 -35.77 -9.35 19.47
CA PRO A 154 -36.70 -10.42 19.84
C PRO A 154 -36.48 -11.00 21.24
N LYS A 155 -35.30 -10.84 21.85
CA LYS A 155 -34.99 -11.40 23.19
C LYS A 155 -35.16 -10.40 24.33
N VAL A 156 -35.65 -9.20 24.04
CA VAL A 156 -35.99 -8.17 25.02
C VAL A 156 -37.44 -8.36 25.46
N THR A 157 -37.67 -8.38 26.76
CA THR A 157 -38.99 -8.54 27.39
C THR A 157 -39.29 -7.38 28.36
N ASN A 158 -40.48 -7.40 28.96
CA ASN A 158 -40.87 -6.46 30.01
C ASN A 158 -39.87 -6.40 31.17
N SER A 159 -39.21 -7.52 31.50
CA SER A 159 -38.24 -7.57 32.60
C SER A 159 -37.01 -6.70 32.29
N GLY A 160 -36.43 -6.85 31.10
CA GLY A 160 -35.28 -6.05 30.65
C GLY A 160 -35.59 -4.56 30.59
N LEU A 161 -36.76 -4.22 30.02
CA LEU A 161 -37.18 -2.82 29.90
C LEU A 161 -37.39 -2.14 31.25
N ARG A 162 -37.81 -2.86 32.29
CA ARG A 162 -37.97 -2.30 33.65
C ARG A 162 -36.67 -1.78 34.25
N HIS A 163 -35.50 -2.30 33.86
CA HIS A 163 -34.21 -1.81 34.34
C HIS A 163 -33.91 -0.39 33.83
N LEU A 164 -34.48 0.02 32.70
CA LEU A 164 -34.28 1.34 32.10
C LEU A 164 -34.77 2.49 33.01
N ARG A 165 -35.56 2.20 34.05
CA ARG A 165 -35.95 3.15 35.11
C ARG A 165 -34.75 3.82 35.80
N LYS A 166 -33.57 3.19 35.76
CA LYS A 166 -32.34 3.69 36.39
C LYS A 166 -31.61 4.74 35.56
N LEU A 167 -32.00 4.95 34.29
CA LEU A 167 -31.38 5.94 33.39
C LEU A 167 -31.92 7.34 33.70
N LYS A 168 -31.18 8.11 34.51
CA LYS A 168 -31.67 9.37 35.10
C LYS A 168 -31.75 10.52 34.09
N MET A 169 -30.87 10.52 33.09
CA MET A 169 -30.76 11.60 32.10
C MET A 169 -31.48 11.33 30.77
N LEU A 170 -32.27 10.25 30.73
CA LEU A 170 -32.94 9.82 29.50
C LEU A 170 -34.10 10.76 29.15
N LYS A 171 -33.97 11.48 28.04
CA LYS A 171 -34.96 12.43 27.51
C LYS A 171 -35.85 11.80 26.44
N SER A 172 -35.30 10.88 25.65
CA SER A 172 -35.98 10.23 24.54
C SER A 172 -35.85 8.71 24.64
N LEU A 173 -36.98 8.02 24.66
CA LEU A 173 -37.07 6.56 24.64
C LEU A 173 -38.03 6.13 23.53
N SER A 174 -37.51 5.39 22.55
CA SER A 174 -38.30 4.84 21.45
C SER A 174 -38.26 3.31 21.50
N LEU A 175 -39.43 2.69 21.61
CA LEU A 175 -39.62 1.24 21.65
C LEU A 175 -40.52 0.83 20.49
N GLN A 176 -39.97 0.10 19.50
CA GLN A 176 -40.69 -0.26 18.28
C GLN A 176 -40.61 -1.75 17.99
N HIS A 177 -41.71 -2.35 17.51
CA HIS A 177 -41.73 -3.72 16.99
C HIS A 177 -41.12 -4.79 17.94
N LEU A 178 -41.34 -4.68 19.26
CA LEU A 178 -40.83 -5.63 20.26
C LEU A 178 -41.85 -6.76 20.52
N LYS A 179 -41.65 -7.90 19.84
CA LYS A 179 -42.61 -9.02 19.82
C LYS A 179 -42.92 -9.65 21.18
N ASN A 180 -41.98 -9.60 22.12
CA ASN A 180 -42.08 -10.24 23.44
C ASN A 180 -42.35 -9.26 24.59
N VAL A 181 -42.79 -8.05 24.25
CA VAL A 181 -43.18 -7.00 25.21
C VAL A 181 -44.70 -6.91 25.24
N TRP A 182 -45.28 -7.25 26.39
CA TRP A 182 -46.73 -7.29 26.59
C TRP A 182 -47.17 -6.01 27.30
N LYS A 183 -48.28 -5.40 26.88
CA LYS A 183 -48.78 -4.11 27.42
C LYS A 183 -47.70 -3.00 27.42
N PRO A 184 -47.15 -2.64 26.23
CA PRO A 184 -46.03 -1.71 26.12
C PRO A 184 -46.31 -0.32 26.71
N LYS A 185 -47.57 0.15 26.66
CA LYS A 185 -47.99 1.41 27.29
C LYS A 185 -47.79 1.37 28.80
N THR A 186 -48.21 0.30 29.48
CA THR A 186 -48.03 0.14 30.93
C THR A 186 -46.56 0.09 31.33
N VAL A 187 -45.74 -0.66 30.58
CA VAL A 187 -44.30 -0.74 30.82
C VAL A 187 -43.63 0.62 30.60
N LEU A 188 -44.04 1.37 29.58
CA LEU A 188 -43.52 2.71 29.32
C LEU A 188 -43.87 3.68 30.46
N GLU A 189 -45.10 3.62 30.98
CA GLU A 189 -45.50 4.43 32.14
C GLU A 189 -44.77 3.99 33.43
N GLU A 190 -44.50 2.69 33.64
CA GLU A 190 -43.65 2.22 34.75
C GLU A 190 -42.21 2.77 34.66
N ILE A 191 -41.64 2.82 33.45
CA ILE A 191 -40.28 3.36 33.21
C ILE A 191 -40.28 4.88 33.44
N LYS A 192 -41.25 5.61 32.89
CA LYS A 192 -41.40 7.05 33.12
C LYS A 192 -41.57 7.37 34.59
N ALA A 193 -42.46 6.66 35.29
CA ALA A 193 -42.67 6.82 36.73
C ALA A 193 -41.39 6.53 37.52
N GLY A 194 -40.60 5.54 37.12
CA GLY A 194 -39.32 5.23 37.76
C GLY A 194 -38.21 6.27 37.53
N ILE A 195 -38.13 6.86 36.33
CA ILE A 195 -37.18 7.95 36.01
C ILE A 195 -37.58 9.23 36.76
N VAL A 196 -38.89 9.53 36.83
CA VAL A 196 -39.43 10.66 37.60
C VAL A 196 -39.25 10.44 39.11
N ASN A 197 -39.45 9.22 39.62
CA ASN A 197 -39.23 8.89 41.05
C ASN A 197 -37.75 8.86 41.46
N ALA A 198 -36.80 8.72 40.52
CA ALA A 198 -35.37 8.86 40.81
C ALA A 198 -34.99 10.32 41.14
N PHE A 199 -35.76 11.30 40.66
CA PHE A 199 -35.70 12.69 41.15
C PHE A 199 -36.34 12.86 42.54
N GLY A 200 -37.22 11.93 42.96
CA GLY A 200 -37.95 11.94 44.22
C GLY A 200 -37.34 11.11 45.37
N GLN A 201 -36.17 10.49 45.19
CA GLN A 201 -35.43 9.78 46.26
C GLN A 201 -34.18 10.52 46.78
N MET A 202 -34.01 11.79 46.41
CA MET A 202 -33.26 12.72 47.26
C MET A 202 -34.29 13.47 48.11
N GLY A 203 -34.24 13.25 49.42
CA GLY A 203 -35.17 13.87 50.37
C GLY A 203 -35.29 15.38 50.17
N VAL A 204 -36.55 15.81 50.12
CA VAL A 204 -37.07 17.15 50.46
C VAL A 204 -36.63 17.59 51.88
N PRO A 205 -37.01 18.77 52.41
CA PRO A 205 -37.24 20.10 51.80
C PRO A 205 -36.83 21.29 52.72
N THR A 206 -36.56 22.47 52.14
CA THR A 206 -36.92 23.78 52.73
C THR A 206 -36.70 24.82 51.62
N ILE A 207 -37.62 25.67 51.16
CA ILE A 207 -38.92 26.16 51.64
C ILE A 207 -39.64 26.77 50.41
N PHE A 208 -40.94 26.47 50.33
CA PHE A 208 -42.08 27.21 49.75
C PHE A 208 -42.00 27.83 48.33
N PHE A 209 -42.79 27.42 47.32
CA PHE A 209 -44.26 27.39 47.11
C PHE A 209 -44.81 28.62 46.35
N VAL A 210 -45.58 28.33 45.28
CA VAL A 210 -46.70 29.12 44.70
C VAL A 210 -46.23 30.37 43.91
N THR A 211 -46.59 30.69 42.67
CA THR A 211 -47.67 30.34 41.72
C THR A 211 -47.22 30.93 40.36
N LEU A 212 -47.46 30.25 39.24
CA LEU A 212 -48.56 30.58 38.30
C LEU A 212 -48.45 31.98 37.67
N PHE A 213 -48.41 31.98 36.33
CA PHE A 213 -49.07 32.94 35.45
C PHE A 213 -49.23 34.38 35.98
N PHE A 214 -48.53 35.30 35.33
CA PHE A 214 -49.08 36.49 34.66
C PHE A 214 -48.03 37.58 34.67
N THR A 215 -48.18 38.49 33.71
CA THR A 215 -47.58 39.83 33.67
C THR A 215 -46.10 39.83 33.28
N THR A 216 -45.84 39.97 31.98
CA THR A 216 -45.49 41.25 31.33
C THR A 216 -44.03 41.61 31.56
N LEU A 217 -43.25 41.73 30.49
CA LEU A 217 -43.17 42.97 29.73
C LEU A 217 -42.61 44.10 30.63
N LEU A 218 -41.44 44.60 30.22
CA LEU A 218 -41.10 46.02 30.25
C LEU A 218 -40.99 46.73 31.62
N LEU A 219 -39.82 47.37 31.78
CA LEU A 219 -39.55 48.59 32.56
C LEU A 219 -39.08 48.45 34.01
N LEU A 220 -37.76 48.41 34.15
CA LEU A 220 -36.93 49.38 34.90
C LEU A 220 -35.52 49.20 34.30
N ASN A 221 -34.90 50.11 33.58
CA ASN A 221 -34.90 51.56 33.66
C ASN A 221 -34.65 52.17 32.28
N ALA A 222 -35.49 53.13 31.89
CA ALA A 222 -35.12 54.16 30.94
C ALA A 222 -34.74 55.41 31.74
N PHE A 223 -33.47 55.80 31.65
CA PHE A 223 -32.93 57.16 31.80
C PHE A 223 -31.54 57.04 31.15
N LEU A 224 -31.29 57.47 29.92
CA LEU A 224 -31.34 58.85 29.39
C LEU A 224 -31.63 58.76 27.86
N PHE A 225 -32.62 59.50 27.31
CA PHE A 225 -32.47 60.82 26.64
C PHE A 225 -31.40 60.77 25.51
N VAL A 226 -31.67 60.93 24.21
CA VAL A 226 -32.41 61.99 23.47
C VAL A 226 -32.70 61.55 22.01
N HIS A 227 -33.84 62.03 21.47
CA HIS A 227 -34.27 62.31 20.07
C HIS A 227 -33.35 61.94 18.88
N GLY A 228 -33.86 61.62 17.69
CA GLY A 228 -35.19 61.93 17.12
C GLY A 228 -35.37 61.38 15.70
N GLU A 229 -36.56 61.70 15.17
CA GLU A 229 -37.24 61.21 13.97
C GLU A 229 -36.51 61.44 12.62
N GLY A 230 -36.91 60.67 11.61
CA GLY A 230 -36.62 60.99 10.20
C GLY A 230 -36.98 59.86 9.24
N GLU A 231 -37.87 60.17 8.31
CA GLU A 231 -38.57 59.30 7.35
C GLU A 231 -37.71 58.69 6.22
N ASP A 232 -38.36 57.73 5.55
CA ASP A 232 -38.17 57.14 4.22
C ASP A 232 -37.22 57.81 3.22
N GLY A 233 -36.48 56.96 2.50
CA GLY A 233 -36.16 57.20 1.09
C GLY A 233 -34.75 56.83 0.66
N GLY A 234 -34.67 55.88 -0.29
CA GLY A 234 -33.67 55.96 -1.36
C GLY A 234 -32.34 55.24 -1.15
N ALA A 235 -32.16 54.19 -1.97
CA ALA A 235 -30.92 53.78 -2.63
C ALA A 235 -29.57 54.13 -1.97
N GLY A 236 -28.87 53.09 -1.52
CA GLY A 236 -27.45 53.17 -1.19
C GLY A 236 -26.84 51.79 -1.02
N VAL A 237 -26.17 51.32 -2.07
CA VAL A 237 -25.16 50.25 -1.96
C VAL A 237 -24.13 50.69 -0.92
N ALA A 238 -23.97 49.94 0.17
CA ALA A 238 -22.76 49.96 0.98
C ALA A 238 -22.57 48.66 1.77
N SER A 239 -21.40 48.09 1.53
CA SER A 239 -20.72 46.96 2.13
C SER A 239 -20.38 47.09 3.62
N GLY A 240 -20.35 45.94 4.33
CA GLY A 240 -19.52 45.68 5.52
C GLY A 240 -19.42 44.16 5.69
N GLU A 241 -18.26 43.51 5.70
CA GLU A 241 -17.08 43.79 6.51
C GLU A 241 -15.77 43.78 5.71
N GLY A 242 -15.11 44.94 5.60
CA GLY A 242 -13.73 45.03 5.14
C GLY A 242 -12.76 45.02 6.32
N ARG A 243 -12.03 43.92 6.52
CA ARG A 243 -10.66 44.06 7.04
C ARG A 243 -9.84 44.60 5.88
N GLY A 244 -9.44 45.86 5.95
CA GLY A 244 -8.66 46.52 4.91
C GLY A 244 -7.38 45.76 4.57
N CYS A 245 -6.86 46.00 3.36
CA CYS A 245 -5.58 45.47 2.93
C CYS A 245 -4.48 45.87 3.93
N PRO A 246 -3.56 44.96 4.31
CA PRO A 246 -2.47 45.31 5.20
C PRO A 246 -1.68 46.54 4.69
N PRO A 247 -1.34 47.51 5.56
CA PRO A 247 -0.51 48.66 5.18
C PRO A 247 0.79 48.20 4.50
N GLY A 248 1.13 48.82 3.37
CA GLY A 248 2.31 48.46 2.56
C GLY A 248 2.12 47.22 1.66
N CYS A 249 0.91 46.66 1.60
CA CYS A 249 0.55 45.58 0.68
C CYS A 249 -0.51 46.04 -0.34
N ILE A 250 -0.51 45.38 -1.49
CA ILE A 250 -1.49 45.53 -2.56
C ILE A 250 -2.37 44.29 -2.55
N CYS A 251 -3.68 44.47 -2.39
CA CYS A 251 -4.66 43.40 -2.39
C CYS A 251 -5.51 43.47 -3.65
N ALA A 252 -5.52 42.40 -4.44
CA ALA A 252 -6.32 42.28 -5.66
C ALA A 252 -6.93 40.89 -5.71
N GLU A 253 -8.24 40.76 -5.92
CA GLU A 253 -9.02 39.50 -6.05
C GLU A 253 -8.30 38.21 -5.57
N GLY A 254 -8.22 38.00 -4.25
CA GLY A 254 -7.66 36.78 -3.68
C GLY A 254 -6.13 36.68 -3.68
N SER A 255 -5.40 37.71 -4.12
CA SER A 255 -3.96 37.88 -4.04
C SER A 255 -3.56 38.98 -3.05
N LEU A 256 -2.51 38.74 -2.29
CA LEU A 256 -1.87 39.69 -1.38
C LEU A 256 -0.40 39.83 -1.76
N GLU A 257 0.00 41.00 -2.23
CA GLU A 257 1.39 41.32 -2.57
C GLU A 257 1.95 42.36 -1.61
N CYS A 258 2.97 42.00 -0.85
CA CYS A 258 3.58 42.87 0.17
C CYS A 258 5.04 43.15 -0.20
N GLY A 259 5.44 44.42 -0.19
CA GLY A 259 6.79 44.83 -0.60
C GLY A 259 7.40 45.87 0.35
N GLY A 260 8.66 45.68 0.76
CA GLY A 260 9.45 46.74 1.40
C GLY A 260 9.01 47.15 2.80
N PHE A 261 8.57 46.18 3.62
CA PHE A 261 8.10 46.41 4.99
C PHE A 261 9.03 45.74 6.01
N ASP A 262 9.26 46.42 7.14
CA ASP A 262 9.97 45.88 8.30
C ASP A 262 9.01 45.13 9.23
N LEU A 263 8.77 43.86 8.94
CA LEU A 263 8.03 42.95 9.82
C LEU A 263 8.98 41.89 10.38
N GLU A 264 9.07 41.79 11.70
CA GLU A 264 9.80 40.70 12.37
C GLU A 264 9.08 39.36 12.20
N THR A 265 7.74 39.36 12.20
CA THR A 265 6.89 38.15 12.08
C THR A 265 5.62 38.45 11.29
N ILE A 266 4.96 37.40 10.77
CA ILE A 266 3.69 37.53 10.03
C ILE A 266 2.56 37.90 11.00
N PRO A 267 1.93 39.09 10.88
CA PRO A 267 0.97 39.55 11.87
C PRO A 267 -0.31 38.73 11.93
N HIS A 268 -0.84 38.54 13.14
CA HIS A 268 -2.07 37.79 13.38
C HIS A 268 -3.35 38.48 12.85
N TRP A 269 -3.33 39.73 12.45
CA TRP A 269 -4.53 40.43 11.97
C TRP A 269 -4.73 40.33 10.45
N TRP A 270 -3.77 39.76 9.72
CA TRP A 270 -3.86 39.55 8.27
C TRP A 270 -5.09 38.74 7.84
N PRO A 271 -5.80 39.15 6.77
CA PRO A 271 -6.92 38.39 6.24
C PRO A 271 -6.49 37.00 5.74
N THR A 272 -7.26 35.96 6.05
CA THR A 272 -6.88 34.56 5.76
C THR A 272 -7.49 34.00 4.48
N HIS A 273 -8.21 34.82 3.72
CA HIS A 273 -8.97 34.41 2.53
C HIS A 273 -8.14 34.37 1.23
N PHE A 274 -6.92 34.89 1.26
CA PHE A 274 -6.06 34.96 0.07
C PHE A 274 -5.61 33.57 -0.40
N GLU A 275 -5.68 33.35 -1.71
CA GLU A 275 -5.19 32.16 -2.42
C GLU A 275 -3.73 32.31 -2.89
N ARG A 276 -3.27 33.55 -3.09
CA ARG A 276 -1.89 33.88 -3.48
C ARG A 276 -1.30 34.89 -2.51
N ILE A 277 -0.10 34.62 -1.99
CA ILE A 277 0.66 35.56 -1.16
C ILE A 277 2.05 35.73 -1.78
N VAL A 278 2.44 36.98 -2.06
CA VAL A 278 3.75 37.35 -2.59
C VAL A 278 4.43 38.28 -1.60
N LEU A 279 5.56 37.84 -1.06
CA LEU A 279 6.37 38.58 -0.10
C LEU A 279 7.67 38.98 -0.80
N ARG A 280 7.88 40.29 -0.96
CA ARG A 280 9.03 40.86 -1.68
C ARG A 280 9.83 41.80 -0.79
N ASN A 281 11.16 41.69 -0.81
CA ASN A 281 12.05 42.64 -0.13
C ASN A 281 11.70 42.85 1.35
N TRP A 282 11.44 41.75 2.05
CA TRP A 282 11.14 41.75 3.47
C TRP A 282 12.40 41.57 4.30
N THR A 283 12.45 42.23 5.45
CA THR A 283 13.61 42.23 6.36
C THR A 283 13.53 41.19 7.47
N MET A 284 12.56 40.27 7.41
CA MET A 284 12.47 39.14 8.33
C MET A 284 13.73 38.27 8.24
N SER A 285 14.30 37.94 9.39
CA SER A 285 15.43 37.00 9.48
C SER A 285 14.96 35.56 9.38
N THR A 286 13.87 35.22 10.08
CA THR A 286 13.45 33.83 10.23
C THR A 286 11.98 33.61 9.87
N ILE A 287 11.66 32.53 9.14
CA ILE A 287 10.28 32.07 8.99
C ILE A 287 9.96 31.12 10.14
N ASP A 288 9.15 31.60 11.08
CA ASP A 288 8.74 30.86 12.27
C ASP A 288 7.97 29.57 11.94
N LYS A 289 8.05 28.63 12.89
CA LYS A 289 7.19 27.45 12.92
C LYS A 289 5.70 27.83 12.80
N ASN A 290 5.01 27.21 11.84
CA ASN A 290 3.59 27.42 11.54
C ASN A 290 3.22 28.86 11.08
N ALA A 291 4.17 29.67 10.60
CA ALA A 291 3.92 31.07 10.22
C ALA A 291 2.70 31.25 9.29
N PHE A 292 2.49 30.30 8.36
CA PHE A 292 1.40 30.36 7.38
C PHE A 292 0.16 29.50 7.73
N ARG A 293 0.13 28.86 8.90
CA ARG A 293 -0.90 27.85 9.25
C ARG A 293 -2.34 28.34 9.15
N ARG A 294 -2.58 29.66 9.28
CA ARG A 294 -3.91 30.25 9.22
C ARG A 294 -4.45 30.42 7.80
N PHE A 295 -3.60 30.42 6.78
CA PHE A 295 -3.98 30.63 5.38
C PHE A 295 -4.41 29.31 4.73
N GLN A 296 -5.55 28.76 5.17
CA GLN A 296 -6.06 27.45 4.69
C GLN A 296 -6.50 27.46 3.21
N GLN A 297 -6.69 28.64 2.62
CA GLN A 297 -7.02 28.81 1.19
C GLN A 297 -5.79 28.99 0.30
N LEU A 298 -4.59 29.11 0.88
CA LEU A 298 -3.37 29.44 0.15
C LEU A 298 -3.00 28.33 -0.86
N ARG A 299 -2.87 28.73 -2.11
CA ARG A 299 -2.44 27.90 -3.25
C ARG A 299 -1.04 28.25 -3.72
N GLU A 300 -0.68 29.52 -3.67
CA GLU A 300 0.61 30.03 -4.17
C GLU A 300 1.28 30.90 -3.11
N LEU A 301 2.53 30.61 -2.78
CA LEU A 301 3.34 31.38 -1.85
C LEU A 301 4.68 31.72 -2.49
N HIS A 302 5.00 33.00 -2.58
CA HIS A 302 6.25 33.49 -3.15
C HIS A 302 7.04 34.27 -2.10
N LEU A 303 8.29 33.85 -1.89
CA LEU A 303 9.28 34.48 -1.01
C LEU A 303 10.42 34.99 -1.88
N LEU A 304 10.35 36.26 -2.26
CA LEU A 304 11.17 36.85 -3.30
C LEU A 304 12.08 37.95 -2.72
N ASP A 305 13.36 37.88 -3.03
CA ASP A 305 14.33 38.94 -2.77
C ASP A 305 14.34 39.42 -1.31
N CYS A 306 14.21 38.52 -0.32
CA CYS A 306 14.24 38.88 1.10
C CYS A 306 15.70 38.87 1.60
N PRO A 307 16.38 40.03 1.75
CA PRO A 307 17.82 40.08 1.94
C PRO A 307 18.29 39.57 3.30
N ARG A 308 17.43 39.56 4.33
CA ARG A 308 17.79 39.12 5.69
C ARG A 308 17.37 37.70 6.03
N LEU A 309 16.58 37.04 5.17
CA LEU A 309 16.08 35.70 5.43
C LEU A 309 17.24 34.69 5.47
N ASP A 310 17.57 34.20 6.66
CA ASP A 310 18.68 33.28 6.92
C ASP A 310 18.20 31.88 7.33
N LEU A 311 17.03 31.79 7.98
CA LEU A 311 16.53 30.56 8.59
C LEU A 311 15.05 30.31 8.25
N ILE A 312 14.76 29.13 7.72
CA ILE A 312 13.40 28.58 7.64
C ILE A 312 13.26 27.53 8.74
N GLU A 313 12.48 27.82 9.79
CA GLU A 313 12.32 26.91 10.91
C GLU A 313 11.61 25.60 10.55
N ARG A 314 11.78 24.60 11.42
CA ARG A 314 11.05 23.33 11.32
C ARG A 314 9.54 23.57 11.27
N HIS A 315 8.86 22.93 10.31
CA HIS A 315 7.41 23.01 10.14
C HIS A 315 6.87 24.42 9.83
N ALA A 316 7.68 25.29 9.22
CA ALA A 316 7.26 26.62 8.77
C ALA A 316 5.95 26.59 7.93
N PHE A 317 5.84 25.62 7.02
CA PHE A 317 4.74 25.47 6.06
C PHE A 317 3.69 24.40 6.47
N LYS A 318 3.61 24.06 7.75
CA LYS A 318 2.76 22.96 8.23
C LYS A 318 1.25 23.24 8.04
N GLN A 319 0.51 22.20 7.65
CA GLN A 319 -0.96 22.22 7.46
C GLN A 319 -1.50 23.16 6.37
N LEU A 320 -0.67 23.53 5.38
CA LEU A 320 -1.14 24.21 4.17
C LEU A 320 -1.77 23.20 3.20
N ARG A 321 -3.09 22.98 3.33
CA ARG A 321 -3.81 21.89 2.62
C ARG A 321 -4.01 22.13 1.13
N LYS A 322 -4.09 23.39 0.69
CA LYS A 322 -4.37 23.75 -0.72
C LYS A 322 -3.14 24.22 -1.50
N LEU A 323 -1.96 24.24 -0.88
CA LEU A 323 -0.74 24.76 -1.51
C LEU A 323 -0.37 23.91 -2.74
N ARG A 324 -0.10 24.60 -3.85
CA ARG A 324 0.29 24.04 -5.14
C ARG A 324 1.66 24.52 -5.59
N LEU A 325 2.03 25.75 -5.27
CA LEU A 325 3.29 26.34 -5.67
C LEU A 325 3.92 27.09 -4.49
N LEU A 326 5.19 26.78 -4.23
CA LEU A 326 6.04 27.50 -3.29
C LEU A 326 7.30 27.95 -4.02
N VAL A 327 7.49 29.26 -4.15
CA VAL A 327 8.65 29.86 -4.81
C VAL A 327 9.51 30.55 -3.76
N ILE A 328 10.79 30.18 -3.71
CA ILE A 328 11.81 30.76 -2.83
C ILE A 328 12.94 31.23 -3.72
N ARG A 329 13.00 32.54 -3.98
CA ARG A 329 13.96 33.10 -4.95
C ARG A 329 14.63 34.37 -4.47
N GLY A 330 15.91 34.53 -4.77
CA GLY A 330 16.62 35.79 -4.52
C GLY A 330 16.95 36.06 -3.05
N ASN A 331 16.79 35.07 -2.16
CA ASN A 331 17.06 35.22 -0.73
C ASN A 331 18.55 34.97 -0.44
N LYS A 332 19.37 36.01 -0.58
CA LYS A 332 20.84 35.90 -0.57
C LYS A 332 21.47 35.53 0.77
N SER A 333 20.74 35.62 1.89
CA SER A 333 21.24 35.23 3.21
C SER A 333 20.90 33.79 3.60
N LEU A 334 20.03 33.11 2.82
CA LEU A 334 19.59 31.75 3.10
C LEU A 334 20.67 30.76 2.67
N ARG A 335 21.50 30.31 3.63
CA ARG A 335 22.65 29.42 3.39
C ARG A 335 22.35 27.94 3.57
N GLU A 336 21.40 27.58 4.42
CA GLU A 336 21.13 26.18 4.75
C GLU A 336 19.63 25.91 4.84
N LEU A 337 19.18 24.81 4.22
CA LEU A 337 17.86 24.25 4.48
C LEU A 337 17.95 23.25 5.62
N HIS A 338 17.46 23.65 6.79
CA HIS A 338 17.53 22.84 8.00
C HIS A 338 16.60 21.63 7.97
N LYS A 339 16.84 20.71 8.92
CA LYS A 339 16.02 19.53 9.13
C LYS A 339 14.56 19.91 9.35
N ALA A 340 13.67 19.26 8.61
CA ALA A 340 12.22 19.42 8.71
C ALA A 340 11.66 20.83 8.40
N SER A 341 12.41 21.70 7.72
CA SER A 341 11.91 23.02 7.28
C SER A 341 10.63 22.91 6.42
N PHE A 342 10.57 21.92 5.53
CA PHE A 342 9.39 21.63 4.69
C PHE A 342 8.56 20.45 5.22
N SER A 343 8.68 20.11 6.51
CA SER A 343 8.04 18.93 7.05
C SER A 343 6.57 19.16 7.41
N ALA A 344 5.74 18.15 7.12
CA ALA A 344 4.30 18.14 7.39
C ALA A 344 3.52 19.22 6.62
N ILE A 345 3.98 19.53 5.41
CA ILE A 345 3.13 20.16 4.39
C ILE A 345 2.07 19.12 4.04
N GLY A 346 0.83 19.38 4.47
CA GLY A 346 -0.30 18.47 4.39
C GLY A 346 -1.20 18.79 3.20
N ASN A 347 -0.59 19.10 2.05
CA ASN A 347 -1.29 19.46 0.83
C ASN A 347 -2.08 18.26 0.27
N GLU A 348 -3.32 18.52 -0.10
CA GLU A 348 -4.22 17.58 -0.77
C GLU A 348 -3.99 17.56 -2.29
N LEU A 349 -3.34 18.61 -2.82
CA LEU A 349 -3.09 18.85 -4.24
C LEU A 349 -1.61 18.59 -4.57
N SER A 350 -1.27 18.45 -5.86
CA SER A 350 0.12 18.37 -6.32
C SER A 350 0.88 19.65 -5.99
N LEU A 351 1.98 19.53 -5.27
CA LEU A 351 2.86 20.64 -4.88
C LEU A 351 4.12 20.66 -5.73
N SER A 352 4.45 21.86 -6.25
CA SER A 352 5.72 22.21 -6.89
C SER A 352 6.47 23.18 -5.97
N VAL A 353 7.71 22.83 -5.64
CA VAL A 353 8.61 23.68 -4.84
C VAL A 353 9.75 24.14 -5.74
N GLN A 354 9.88 25.45 -5.90
CA GLN A 354 10.90 26.08 -6.72
C GLN A 354 11.83 26.92 -5.84
N ILE A 355 13.10 26.54 -5.79
CA ILE A 355 14.15 27.19 -5.02
C ILE A 355 15.20 27.64 -6.02
N ALA A 356 15.37 28.95 -6.21
CA ALA A 356 16.24 29.47 -7.26
C ALA A 356 17.02 30.73 -6.84
N ASP A 357 18.27 30.86 -7.28
CA ASP A 357 19.07 32.08 -7.10
C ASP A 357 19.14 32.57 -5.64
N ASN A 358 19.23 31.64 -4.69
CA ASN A 358 19.55 31.96 -3.30
C ASN A 358 21.08 31.83 -3.09
N ALA A 359 21.50 31.60 -1.85
CA ALA A 359 22.89 31.32 -1.49
C ALA A 359 23.00 30.00 -0.72
N ILE A 360 22.15 29.01 -1.07
CA ILE A 360 22.08 27.76 -0.30
C ILE A 360 23.34 26.95 -0.58
N GLU A 361 24.12 26.70 0.47
CA GLU A 361 25.34 25.89 0.45
C GLU A 361 25.04 24.42 0.82
N ARG A 362 24.03 24.16 1.67
CA ARG A 362 23.70 22.81 2.13
C ARG A 362 22.19 22.55 2.30
N ILE A 363 21.74 21.37 1.90
CA ILE A 363 20.40 20.85 2.20
C ILE A 363 20.53 19.68 3.18
N ARG A 364 20.06 19.86 4.42
CA ARG A 364 20.21 18.87 5.50
C ARG A 364 19.33 17.64 5.32
N ALA A 365 19.73 16.56 5.99
CA ALA A 365 18.96 15.34 6.11
C ALA A 365 17.52 15.61 6.59
N PHE A 366 16.53 15.01 5.93
CA PHE A 366 15.11 15.11 6.25
C PHE A 366 14.50 16.52 6.15
N ALA A 367 15.10 17.44 5.38
CA ALA A 367 14.54 18.77 5.14
C ALA A 367 13.08 18.71 4.63
N PHE A 368 12.77 17.73 3.77
CA PHE A 368 11.45 17.50 3.14
C PHE A 368 10.62 16.35 3.76
N LYS A 369 10.95 15.93 4.99
CA LYS A 369 10.30 14.78 5.63
C LYS A 369 8.78 14.96 5.77
N ASN A 370 7.99 13.99 5.30
CA ASN A 370 6.52 14.04 5.34
C ASN A 370 5.92 15.22 4.56
N ALA A 371 6.59 15.74 3.53
CA ALA A 371 5.95 16.59 2.53
C ALA A 371 5.04 15.71 1.67
N GLN A 372 3.73 15.72 1.94
CA GLN A 372 2.78 14.89 1.21
C GLN A 372 2.57 15.46 -0.20
N ASN A 373 2.34 14.63 -1.21
CA ASN A 373 2.01 15.10 -2.57
C ASN A 373 2.99 16.14 -3.20
N LEU A 374 4.24 16.22 -2.75
CA LEU A 374 5.30 16.98 -3.41
C LEU A 374 5.65 16.28 -4.72
N ARG A 375 5.18 16.81 -5.86
CA ARG A 375 5.34 16.20 -7.18
C ARG A 375 6.53 16.75 -7.94
N GLU A 376 6.87 18.02 -7.74
CA GLU A 376 7.97 18.66 -8.44
C GLU A 376 8.85 19.41 -7.45
N LEU A 377 10.16 19.18 -7.55
CA LEU A 377 11.18 19.91 -6.80
C LEU A 377 12.21 20.44 -7.78
N PHE A 378 12.27 21.76 -7.87
CA PHE A 378 13.23 22.49 -8.68
C PHE A 378 14.19 23.22 -7.75
N VAL A 379 15.48 22.93 -7.86
CA VAL A 379 16.54 23.60 -7.09
C VAL A 379 17.59 24.11 -8.06
N GLU A 380 17.73 25.43 -8.13
CA GLU A 380 18.71 26.13 -8.96
C GLU A 380 19.56 27.05 -8.08
N GLU A 381 20.73 26.56 -7.70
CA GLU A 381 21.66 27.26 -6.80
C GLU A 381 23.06 27.25 -7.39
N ARG A 382 23.92 28.18 -6.96
CA ARG A 382 25.28 28.29 -7.53
C ARG A 382 26.15 27.07 -7.23
N CYS A 383 26.04 26.50 -6.03
CA CYS A 383 26.72 25.28 -5.59
C CYS A 383 26.10 24.84 -4.25
N PHE A 384 25.70 23.57 -4.10
CA PHE A 384 25.17 23.08 -2.82
C PHE A 384 25.45 21.59 -2.59
N GLU A 385 25.61 21.22 -1.31
CA GLU A 385 25.77 19.85 -0.85
C GLU A 385 24.42 19.26 -0.41
N LEU A 386 24.10 18.05 -0.86
CA LEU A 386 22.88 17.34 -0.48
C LEU A 386 23.24 16.23 0.52
N GLU A 387 22.91 16.44 1.79
CA GLU A 387 23.19 15.48 2.86
C GLU A 387 22.38 14.19 2.66
N GLY A 388 22.92 13.05 3.11
CA GLY A 388 22.22 11.77 3.04
C GLY A 388 20.82 11.83 3.64
N CYS A 389 19.84 11.24 2.95
CA CYS A 389 18.42 11.33 3.31
C CYS A 389 17.83 12.76 3.34
N ALA A 390 18.44 13.78 2.73
CA ALA A 390 17.83 15.12 2.59
C ALA A 390 16.45 15.08 1.92
N LEU A 391 16.34 14.28 0.86
CA LEU A 391 15.09 13.94 0.17
C LEU A 391 14.40 12.68 0.76
N GLY A 392 14.94 12.16 1.87
CA GLY A 392 14.43 10.99 2.56
C GLY A 392 13.04 11.23 3.13
N ALA A 393 12.14 10.28 2.89
CA ALA A 393 10.72 10.34 3.27
C ALA A 393 9.84 11.32 2.45
N ILE A 394 10.26 11.69 1.25
CA ILE A 394 9.34 12.17 0.20
C ILE A 394 8.64 10.93 -0.37
N SER A 395 7.30 10.89 -0.32
CA SER A 395 6.54 9.67 -0.64
C SER A 395 6.45 9.37 -2.15
N ARG A 396 6.49 10.41 -3.00
CA ARG A 396 6.33 10.30 -4.46
C ARG A 396 6.70 11.62 -5.14
N LEU A 397 7.89 11.70 -5.73
CA LEU A 397 8.34 12.85 -6.52
C LEU A 397 8.29 12.47 -8.00
N ASP A 398 7.58 13.26 -8.81
CA ASP A 398 7.43 13.02 -10.25
C ASP A 398 8.59 13.68 -11.02
N PHE A 399 9.00 14.88 -10.63
CA PHE A 399 10.08 15.63 -11.27
C PHE A 399 11.06 16.19 -10.23
N LEU A 400 12.35 15.88 -10.41
CA LEU A 400 13.46 16.46 -9.64
C LEU A 400 14.44 17.10 -10.62
N THR A 401 14.53 18.42 -10.56
CA THR A 401 15.48 19.19 -11.36
C THR A 401 16.46 19.86 -10.43
N LEU A 402 17.74 19.50 -10.55
CA LEU A 402 18.83 20.09 -9.80
C LEU A 402 19.78 20.76 -10.78
N HIS A 403 19.99 22.07 -10.62
CA HIS A 403 20.99 22.85 -11.34
C HIS A 403 22.12 23.24 -10.38
N GLY A 404 23.35 22.77 -10.65
CA GLY A 404 24.56 23.09 -9.88
C GLY A 404 25.52 21.89 -9.72
N PRO A 405 26.79 22.09 -9.32
CA PRO A 405 27.69 21.00 -8.97
C PRO A 405 27.30 20.39 -7.60
N PHE A 406 27.01 19.08 -7.55
CA PHE A 406 26.56 18.38 -6.35
C PHE A 406 27.34 17.08 -6.07
N ALA A 407 27.35 16.64 -4.81
CA ALA A 407 27.82 15.35 -4.37
C ALA A 407 26.64 14.53 -3.82
N PHE A 408 26.35 13.36 -4.39
CA PHE A 408 25.37 12.43 -3.83
C PHE A 408 26.04 11.56 -2.77
N GLN A 409 25.62 11.68 -1.52
CA GLN A 409 25.94 10.69 -0.49
C GLN A 409 24.66 9.97 -0.08
N ASN A 410 24.60 8.65 -0.29
CA ASN A 410 23.66 7.76 0.39
C ASN A 410 22.17 8.15 0.19
N SER A 411 21.72 8.26 -1.07
CA SER A 411 20.36 8.66 -1.46
C SER A 411 19.65 7.55 -2.23
N THR A 412 18.69 6.87 -1.61
CA THR A 412 18.15 5.59 -2.10
C THR A 412 16.73 5.64 -2.67
N LEU A 413 16.13 6.81 -2.96
CA LEU A 413 14.70 6.89 -3.35
C LEU A 413 14.39 7.92 -4.46
N ILE A 414 15.30 8.12 -5.41
CA ILE A 414 15.05 9.03 -6.56
C ILE A 414 14.52 8.20 -7.73
N HIS A 415 13.33 8.53 -8.26
CA HIS A 415 12.70 7.80 -9.38
C HIS A 415 13.08 8.38 -10.75
N GLN A 416 13.12 9.71 -10.88
CA GLN A 416 13.61 10.40 -12.08
C GLN A 416 14.59 11.49 -11.65
N LEU A 417 15.75 11.58 -12.30
CA LEU A 417 16.77 12.59 -12.03
C LEU A 417 17.11 13.33 -13.33
N HIS A 418 16.79 14.63 -13.37
CA HIS A 418 17.18 15.50 -14.46
C HIS A 418 18.30 16.43 -13.98
N ILE A 419 19.47 16.31 -14.61
CA ILE A 419 20.64 17.15 -14.42
C ILE A 419 20.77 17.98 -15.69
N THR A 420 20.56 19.30 -15.59
CA THR A 420 20.64 20.19 -16.75
C THR A 420 21.48 21.43 -16.46
N GLY A 421 22.24 21.91 -17.45
CA GLY A 421 23.00 23.17 -17.34
C GLY A 421 24.08 23.21 -16.25
N SER A 422 24.49 22.06 -15.72
CA SER A 422 25.51 21.97 -14.67
C SER A 422 26.91 21.94 -15.28
N SER A 423 27.90 22.65 -14.76
CA SER A 423 29.28 22.62 -15.28
C SER A 423 30.05 21.36 -14.82
N LEU A 424 29.52 20.18 -15.12
CA LEU A 424 30.14 18.90 -14.79
C LEU A 424 31.30 18.64 -15.75
N SER A 425 32.51 19.11 -15.41
CA SER A 425 33.69 18.94 -16.28
C SER A 425 34.03 17.48 -16.59
N LYS A 426 33.69 16.55 -15.70
CA LYS A 426 33.89 15.09 -15.85
C LYS A 426 32.82 14.27 -15.13
N LEU A 427 32.51 13.08 -15.65
CA LEU A 427 31.76 12.04 -14.95
C LEU A 427 32.73 10.99 -14.38
N PRO A 428 32.96 10.95 -13.06
CA PRO A 428 33.91 10.02 -12.43
C PRO A 428 33.32 8.60 -12.30
N ARG A 429 34.21 7.60 -12.20
CA ARG A 429 33.86 6.20 -11.90
C ARG A 429 32.93 6.09 -10.69
N ASN A 430 31.86 5.32 -10.81
CA ASN A 430 30.84 5.11 -9.77
C ASN A 430 30.15 6.40 -9.27
N GLY A 431 30.11 7.45 -10.07
CA GLY A 431 29.49 8.73 -9.68
C GLY A 431 28.00 8.62 -9.34
N PHE A 432 27.33 7.56 -9.80
CA PHE A 432 25.92 7.29 -9.55
C PHE A 432 25.67 5.98 -8.78
N ALA A 433 26.70 5.39 -8.16
CA ALA A 433 26.59 4.04 -7.58
C ALA A 433 25.57 3.91 -6.44
N GLU A 434 25.27 5.03 -5.78
CA GLU A 434 24.30 5.10 -4.68
C GLU A 434 22.84 5.25 -5.18
N LEU A 435 22.61 5.45 -6.49
CA LEU A 435 21.28 5.65 -7.11
C LEU A 435 20.65 4.34 -7.61
N SER A 436 20.59 3.32 -6.75
CA SER A 436 20.23 1.94 -7.12
C SER A 436 18.76 1.71 -7.55
N TYR A 437 17.88 2.71 -7.46
CA TYR A 437 16.43 2.59 -7.72
C TYR A 437 15.89 3.60 -8.75
N ILE A 438 16.78 4.29 -9.46
CA ILE A 438 16.37 5.29 -10.44
C ILE A 438 15.73 4.65 -11.67
N SER A 439 14.62 5.21 -12.13
CA SER A 439 13.92 4.76 -13.35
C SER A 439 14.30 5.58 -14.57
N GLN A 440 14.63 6.85 -14.41
CA GLN A 440 15.06 7.70 -15.52
C GLN A 440 16.17 8.66 -15.09
N LEU A 441 17.32 8.61 -15.77
CA LEU A 441 18.44 9.53 -15.60
C LEU A 441 18.58 10.37 -16.85
N GLN A 442 18.51 11.69 -16.74
CA GLN A 442 18.69 12.58 -17.88
C GLN A 442 19.73 13.64 -17.56
N ILE A 443 20.81 13.66 -18.33
CA ILE A 443 21.89 14.63 -18.24
C ILE A 443 21.88 15.42 -19.55
N ARG A 444 21.53 16.71 -19.50
CA ARG A 444 21.52 17.59 -20.68
C ARG A 444 22.35 18.85 -20.48
N GLU A 445 23.02 19.31 -21.53
CA GLU A 445 23.64 20.65 -21.55
C GLU A 445 24.67 20.89 -20.42
N CYS A 446 25.32 19.82 -19.93
CA CYS A 446 26.23 19.88 -18.78
C CYS A 446 27.72 20.08 -19.15
N ARG A 447 28.05 20.28 -20.44
CA ARG A 447 29.43 20.47 -20.95
C ARG A 447 30.44 19.44 -20.41
N ILE A 448 30.01 18.18 -20.30
CA ILE A 448 30.84 17.07 -19.84
C ILE A 448 31.94 16.83 -20.86
N GLY A 449 33.19 17.11 -20.51
CA GLY A 449 34.31 16.89 -21.43
C GLY A 449 34.79 15.44 -21.47
N ARG A 450 34.69 14.70 -20.34
CA ARG A 450 35.21 13.33 -20.21
C ARG A 450 34.27 12.44 -19.39
N VAL A 451 34.10 11.19 -19.83
CA VAL A 451 33.39 10.13 -19.09
C VAL A 451 34.38 9.01 -18.77
N ASP A 452 34.59 8.75 -17.49
CA ASP A 452 35.55 7.75 -16.99
C ASP A 452 34.98 6.31 -17.09
N GLU A 453 35.84 5.30 -17.00
CA GLU A 453 35.45 3.89 -16.95
C GLU A 453 34.47 3.63 -15.78
N GLY A 454 33.35 2.95 -16.03
CA GLY A 454 32.33 2.66 -15.02
C GLY A 454 31.69 3.92 -14.40
N ALA A 455 31.66 5.04 -15.12
CA ALA A 455 31.05 6.28 -14.62
C ALA A 455 29.56 6.13 -14.27
N LEU A 456 28.85 5.28 -15.01
CA LEU A 456 27.46 4.93 -14.75
C LEU A 456 27.29 3.68 -13.86
N GLY A 457 28.38 3.18 -13.26
CA GLY A 457 28.38 2.00 -12.41
C GLY A 457 27.48 2.15 -11.18
N GLY A 458 26.77 1.07 -10.83
CA GLY A 458 25.84 0.96 -9.70
C GLY A 458 24.40 1.43 -9.99
N LEU A 459 24.12 1.74 -11.27
CA LEU A 459 22.76 1.91 -11.78
C LEU A 459 22.14 0.53 -12.09
N PHE A 460 21.28 0.05 -11.19
CA PHE A 460 20.54 -1.21 -11.35
C PHE A 460 19.08 -0.90 -11.73
N THR A 461 18.53 -1.56 -12.75
CA THR A 461 17.09 -1.49 -13.14
C THR A 461 16.60 -0.16 -13.73
N VAL A 462 17.48 0.64 -14.32
CA VAL A 462 17.09 1.94 -14.90
C VAL A 462 16.26 1.79 -16.17
N GLY A 463 15.08 2.40 -16.21
CA GLY A 463 14.21 2.41 -17.38
C GLY A 463 14.81 3.16 -18.56
N SER A 464 15.31 4.38 -18.35
CA SER A 464 16.06 5.11 -19.38
C SER A 464 17.19 6.00 -18.87
N VAL A 465 18.28 6.08 -19.64
CA VAL A 465 19.41 6.99 -19.41
C VAL A 465 19.59 7.87 -20.65
N HIS A 466 19.52 9.19 -20.50
CA HIS A 466 19.65 10.15 -21.59
C HIS A 466 20.88 11.03 -21.36
N LEU A 467 21.87 10.97 -22.25
CA LEU A 467 23.04 11.84 -22.28
C LEU A 467 22.97 12.73 -23.53
N GLN A 468 22.43 13.94 -23.41
CA GLN A 468 22.14 14.78 -24.58
C GLN A 468 22.82 16.15 -24.51
N SER A 469 23.35 16.64 -25.62
CA SER A 469 23.91 18.01 -25.69
C SER A 469 25.02 18.30 -24.68
N ASN A 470 25.85 17.32 -24.31
CA ASN A 470 26.86 17.46 -23.24
C ASN A 470 28.28 17.76 -23.75
N GLN A 471 28.53 17.89 -25.05
CA GLN A 471 29.86 18.17 -25.62
C GLN A 471 30.96 17.15 -25.21
N ILE A 472 30.60 15.87 -25.12
CA ILE A 472 31.50 14.80 -24.65
C ILE A 472 32.65 14.58 -25.61
N VAL A 473 33.85 15.05 -25.24
CA VAL A 473 35.08 14.96 -26.04
C VAL A 473 35.68 13.54 -26.00
N ARG A 474 35.63 12.88 -24.83
CA ARG A 474 36.21 11.54 -24.63
C ARG A 474 35.27 10.59 -23.88
N LEU A 475 35.17 9.37 -24.40
CA LEU A 475 34.52 8.22 -23.76
C LEU A 475 35.59 7.17 -23.45
N SER A 476 35.78 6.83 -22.18
CA SER A 476 36.70 5.75 -21.78
C SER A 476 36.13 4.38 -22.17
N PRO A 477 36.95 3.38 -22.56
CA PRO A 477 36.47 2.01 -22.72
C PRO A 477 35.77 1.53 -21.45
N GLY A 478 34.61 0.88 -21.58
CA GLY A 478 33.84 0.41 -20.43
C GLY A 478 33.23 1.52 -19.56
N TRP A 479 33.03 2.73 -20.08
CA TRP A 479 32.35 3.83 -19.37
C TRP A 479 30.93 3.47 -18.87
N SER A 480 30.28 2.55 -19.57
CA SER A 480 28.95 2.01 -19.26
C SER A 480 28.99 0.76 -18.36
N ASN A 481 30.17 0.24 -18.01
CA ASN A 481 30.30 -0.97 -17.21
C ASN A 481 29.71 -0.81 -15.79
N GLY A 482 29.11 -1.89 -15.29
CA GLY A 482 28.50 -1.90 -13.96
C GLY A 482 27.07 -1.35 -13.92
N MET A 483 26.42 -1.20 -15.07
CA MET A 483 24.97 -1.00 -15.16
C MET A 483 24.27 -2.34 -15.48
N ASP A 484 23.19 -2.66 -14.79
CA ASP A 484 22.44 -3.90 -15.03
C ASP A 484 20.94 -3.64 -15.26
N ASN A 485 20.33 -4.38 -16.19
CA ASN A 485 18.89 -4.32 -16.52
C ASN A 485 18.41 -2.93 -16.97
N ILE A 486 19.05 -2.35 -17.99
CA ILE A 486 18.65 -1.04 -18.53
C ILE A 486 17.60 -1.21 -19.62
N GLY A 487 16.54 -0.41 -19.60
CA GLY A 487 15.55 -0.35 -20.68
C GLY A 487 16.09 0.36 -21.93
N LYS A 488 16.37 1.66 -21.83
CA LYS A 488 16.80 2.51 -22.96
C LYS A 488 18.00 3.38 -22.62
N LEU A 489 19.06 3.35 -23.42
CA LEU A 489 20.18 4.29 -23.31
C LEU A 489 20.20 5.18 -24.57
N VAL A 490 20.09 6.50 -24.37
CA VAL A 490 20.01 7.52 -25.42
C VAL A 490 21.24 8.42 -25.34
N PHE A 491 22.01 8.49 -26.41
CA PHE A 491 23.20 9.32 -26.53
C PHE A 491 23.09 10.17 -27.80
N THR A 492 22.74 11.45 -27.66
CA THR A 492 22.47 12.33 -28.82
C THR A 492 23.05 13.74 -28.69
N TYR A 493 23.32 14.41 -29.80
CA TYR A 493 23.83 15.78 -29.83
C TYR A 493 25.15 15.99 -29.05
N ASN A 494 26.05 15.00 -29.03
CA ASN A 494 27.38 15.12 -28.44
C ASN A 494 28.49 15.24 -29.51
N THR A 495 29.66 15.75 -29.11
CA THR A 495 30.84 15.97 -29.97
C THR A 495 32.02 15.11 -29.54
N VAL A 496 32.06 13.85 -29.99
CA VAL A 496 33.09 12.87 -29.59
C VAL A 496 34.34 13.03 -30.47
N ARG A 497 35.45 13.48 -29.88
CA ARG A 497 36.69 13.78 -30.61
C ARG A 497 37.75 12.69 -30.54
N GLU A 498 37.82 11.92 -29.45
CA GLU A 498 38.77 10.81 -29.35
C GLU A 498 38.17 9.48 -29.82
N PRO A 499 38.97 8.62 -30.48
CA PRO A 499 38.47 7.47 -31.21
C PRO A 499 37.90 6.35 -30.32
N MET A 500 36.72 5.85 -30.69
CA MET A 500 36.14 4.61 -30.16
C MET A 500 36.86 3.44 -30.84
N ALA A 501 37.86 2.84 -30.19
CA ALA A 501 38.74 1.85 -30.83
C ALA A 501 38.13 0.45 -31.01
N SER A 502 36.92 0.19 -30.49
CA SER A 502 36.23 -1.10 -30.59
C SER A 502 34.71 -0.95 -30.44
N THR A 503 33.98 -1.96 -30.93
CA THR A 503 32.53 -2.16 -30.73
C THR A 503 32.14 -2.18 -29.24
N ASP A 504 33.05 -2.62 -28.37
CA ASP A 504 32.85 -2.75 -26.92
C ASP A 504 32.67 -1.38 -26.23
N CYS A 505 33.00 -0.28 -26.92
CA CYS A 505 32.79 1.07 -26.40
C CYS A 505 31.34 1.60 -26.58
N LEU A 506 30.53 0.99 -27.46
CA LEU A 506 29.13 1.39 -27.73
C LEU A 506 28.13 0.31 -27.37
N ARG A 507 28.49 -0.97 -27.53
CA ARG A 507 27.57 -2.08 -27.24
C ARG A 507 27.59 -2.41 -25.76
N HIS A 508 26.53 -2.03 -25.05
CA HIS A 508 26.28 -2.50 -23.69
C HIS A 508 25.31 -3.68 -23.75
N GLU A 509 25.79 -4.90 -23.49
CA GLU A 509 24.97 -6.13 -23.54
C GLU A 509 23.78 -6.12 -22.56
N GLY A 510 23.85 -5.30 -21.50
CA GLY A 510 22.79 -5.18 -20.50
C GLY A 510 21.68 -4.16 -20.80
N ALA A 511 21.68 -3.48 -21.95
CA ALA A 511 20.64 -2.51 -22.34
C ALA A 511 19.69 -3.07 -23.41
N GLN A 512 18.37 -2.99 -23.20
CA GLN A 512 17.37 -3.52 -24.16
C GLN A 512 17.30 -2.71 -25.46
N ARG A 513 17.57 -1.40 -25.39
CA ARG A 513 17.60 -0.51 -26.56
C ARG A 513 18.67 0.57 -26.40
N PHE A 514 19.57 0.66 -27.37
CA PHE A 514 20.59 1.70 -27.44
C PHE A 514 20.32 2.62 -28.64
N GLU A 515 20.25 3.92 -28.41
CA GLU A 515 20.02 4.96 -29.41
C GLU A 515 21.22 5.89 -29.45
N PHE A 516 21.94 5.85 -30.57
CA PHE A 516 23.14 6.64 -30.83
C PHE A 516 22.94 7.42 -32.12
N ALA A 517 22.47 8.66 -32.00
CA ALA A 517 22.01 9.47 -33.12
C ALA A 517 22.37 10.94 -32.93
N ASP A 518 22.44 11.70 -34.01
CA ASP A 518 22.76 13.12 -34.06
C ASP A 518 24.06 13.51 -33.33
N ASN A 519 25.04 12.61 -33.25
CA ASN A 519 26.35 12.94 -32.69
C ASN A 519 27.32 13.39 -33.79
N THR A 520 28.21 14.31 -33.44
CA THR A 520 29.36 14.67 -34.27
C THR A 520 30.57 13.87 -33.80
N LEU A 521 31.14 13.07 -34.71
CA LEU A 521 32.31 12.24 -34.44
C LEU A 521 33.54 12.78 -35.17
N HIS A 522 34.72 12.58 -34.59
CA HIS A 522 35.98 12.90 -35.25
C HIS A 522 36.34 11.86 -36.32
N CYS A 523 36.37 12.31 -37.58
CA CYS A 523 36.68 11.49 -38.74
C CYS A 523 38.11 10.96 -38.69
N SER A 524 38.27 9.68 -38.36
CA SER A 524 39.57 9.02 -38.32
C SER A 524 39.43 7.54 -38.66
N CYS A 525 40.55 6.87 -38.91
CA CYS A 525 40.58 5.43 -39.21
C CYS A 525 40.00 4.55 -38.09
N ALA A 526 39.83 5.08 -36.89
CA ALA A 526 39.20 4.35 -35.80
C ALA A 526 37.68 4.16 -35.97
N LEU A 527 37.02 4.89 -36.87
CA LEU A 527 35.59 4.69 -37.18
C LEU A 527 35.35 3.54 -38.17
N GLN A 528 36.42 2.91 -38.67
CA GLN A 528 36.35 1.89 -39.72
C GLN A 528 35.55 0.64 -39.32
N TRP A 529 35.54 0.30 -38.03
CA TRP A 529 34.71 -0.81 -37.53
C TRP A 529 33.21 -0.52 -37.68
N MET A 530 32.77 0.72 -37.46
CA MET A 530 31.35 1.12 -37.52
C MET A 530 30.84 1.18 -38.96
N ILE A 531 31.73 1.49 -39.91
CA ILE A 531 31.43 1.50 -41.36
C ILE A 531 31.35 0.07 -41.91
N ASN A 532 32.11 -0.86 -41.32
CA ASN A 532 32.18 -2.25 -41.75
C ASN A 532 31.19 -3.16 -41.00
N ALA A 533 30.33 -2.61 -40.12
CA ALA A 533 29.32 -3.32 -39.35
C ALA A 533 27.91 -3.13 -39.99
N PRO A 534 27.43 -4.05 -40.84
CA PRO A 534 26.20 -3.86 -41.62
C PRO A 534 24.91 -3.88 -40.78
N GLU A 535 24.95 -4.37 -39.53
CA GLU A 535 23.80 -4.37 -38.61
C GLU A 535 23.47 -2.96 -38.06
N GLU A 536 24.32 -1.97 -38.31
CA GLU A 536 24.29 -0.63 -37.69
C GLU A 536 24.06 0.50 -38.72
N GLU A 537 23.46 0.20 -39.89
CA GLU A 537 23.22 1.17 -40.99
C GLU A 537 22.48 2.43 -40.51
N GLN A 538 21.64 2.29 -39.48
CA GLN A 538 20.94 3.40 -38.84
C GLN A 538 21.90 4.41 -38.15
N TRP A 539 22.97 3.95 -37.49
CA TRP A 539 23.95 4.84 -36.85
C TRP A 539 24.78 5.59 -37.88
N LEU A 540 25.05 4.99 -39.04
CA LEU A 540 25.75 5.63 -40.15
C LEU A 540 24.92 6.76 -40.78
N ALA A 541 23.60 6.58 -40.85
CA ALA A 541 22.67 7.59 -41.38
C ALA A 541 22.40 8.73 -40.40
N GLU A 542 22.35 8.42 -39.10
CA GLU A 542 21.93 9.36 -38.04
C GLU A 542 23.09 10.09 -37.36
N ASN A 543 24.37 9.76 -37.61
CA ASN A 543 25.53 10.48 -37.03
C ASN A 543 26.36 11.19 -38.11
N TYR A 544 27.10 12.21 -37.69
CA TYR A 544 27.80 13.12 -38.58
C TYR A 544 29.31 13.13 -38.35
N CYS A 545 30.06 13.38 -39.42
CA CYS A 545 31.52 13.41 -39.42
C CYS A 545 32.00 14.63 -40.23
N GLY A 546 32.78 15.52 -39.61
CA GLY A 546 33.42 16.64 -40.32
C GLY A 546 33.97 17.74 -39.40
N PRO A 547 34.87 18.60 -39.90
CA PRO A 547 35.27 19.83 -39.19
C PRO A 547 34.06 20.77 -39.06
N GLU A 548 34.00 21.50 -37.95
CA GLU A 548 32.81 22.02 -37.23
C GLU A 548 31.79 22.90 -37.99
N GLU A 549 31.79 22.97 -39.32
CA GLU A 549 30.87 23.83 -40.08
C GLU A 549 30.14 23.16 -41.27
N ASN A 550 30.44 21.91 -41.66
CA ASN A 550 29.75 21.22 -42.75
C ASN A 550 29.59 19.71 -42.50
N PHE A 551 28.74 19.36 -41.54
CA PHE A 551 28.41 17.98 -41.17
C PHE A 551 27.94 17.15 -42.37
N LYS A 552 28.74 16.17 -42.80
CA LYS A 552 28.25 15.09 -43.70
C LYS A 552 27.83 13.91 -42.85
N ALA A 553 26.73 13.26 -43.21
CA ALA A 553 26.34 11.99 -42.58
C ALA A 553 27.48 10.98 -42.74
N LEU A 554 27.72 10.18 -41.69
CA LEU A 554 28.82 9.22 -41.64
C LEU A 554 28.70 8.16 -42.76
N LEU A 555 27.48 7.89 -43.22
CA LEU A 555 27.18 7.09 -44.42
C LEU A 555 27.99 7.51 -45.66
N TYR A 556 28.32 8.80 -45.79
CA TYR A 556 29.07 9.34 -46.93
C TYR A 556 30.57 9.49 -46.66
N PHE A 557 31.06 9.07 -45.49
CA PHE A 557 32.47 9.09 -45.14
C PHE A 557 33.18 7.84 -45.66
N SER A 558 34.27 8.02 -46.42
CA SER A 558 35.09 6.93 -46.95
C SER A 558 36.46 6.90 -46.28
N PRO A 559 36.78 5.85 -45.48
CA PRO A 559 38.11 5.68 -44.87
C PRO A 559 39.24 5.57 -45.89
N ALA A 560 38.96 5.03 -47.08
CA ALA A 560 39.93 4.92 -48.17
C ALA A 560 40.35 6.30 -48.71
N ALA A 561 39.41 7.24 -48.79
CA ALA A 561 39.70 8.62 -49.16
C ALA A 561 40.48 9.39 -48.07
N ALA A 562 40.47 8.89 -46.82
CA ALA A 562 41.18 9.45 -45.68
C ALA A 562 42.57 8.79 -45.41
N GLY A 563 43.03 7.89 -46.30
CA GLY A 563 44.34 7.25 -46.19
C GLY A 563 44.45 6.11 -45.18
N CYS A 564 43.33 5.50 -44.78
CA CYS A 564 43.31 4.41 -43.80
C CYS A 564 43.72 3.06 -44.40
N ALA A 565 44.42 2.23 -43.62
CA ALA A 565 44.76 0.87 -44.01
C ALA A 565 43.49 0.00 -44.18
N PRO A 566 43.52 -1.05 -45.03
CA PRO A 566 42.41 -2.00 -45.15
C PRO A 566 42.11 -2.64 -43.79
N TRP A 567 40.83 -2.70 -43.40
CA TRP A 567 40.42 -3.28 -42.14
C TRP A 567 40.76 -4.78 -42.13
N MET A 568 41.59 -5.19 -41.17
CA MET A 568 41.83 -6.61 -40.88
C MET A 568 40.98 -6.99 -39.67
N PRO A 569 40.05 -7.95 -39.78
CA PRO A 569 39.35 -8.47 -38.60
C PRO A 569 40.37 -9.01 -37.59
N PRO A 570 40.15 -8.84 -36.27
CA PRO A 570 40.99 -9.49 -35.28
C PRO A 570 40.96 -11.01 -35.48
N PRO A 571 42.10 -11.71 -35.32
CA PRO A 571 42.15 -13.15 -35.52
C PRO A 571 41.20 -13.86 -34.53
N PRO A 572 40.45 -14.88 -34.98
CA PRO A 572 39.63 -15.67 -34.07
C PRO A 572 40.53 -16.33 -33.03
N LEU A 573 40.18 -16.20 -31.74
CA LEU A 573 40.86 -16.87 -30.64
C LEU A 573 40.83 -18.38 -30.90
N LEU A 574 42.01 -18.97 -31.19
CA LEU A 574 42.20 -20.40 -31.36
C LEU A 574 41.84 -21.12 -30.04
N VAL A 575 40.76 -21.88 -30.05
CA VAL A 575 40.41 -22.85 -28.99
C VAL A 575 41.37 -24.04 -29.09
N PRO A 576 42.03 -24.50 -28.01
CA PRO A 576 42.87 -25.69 -28.08
C PRO A 576 42.03 -26.96 -28.28
N SER A 577 42.44 -27.81 -29.22
CA SER A 577 41.84 -29.12 -29.51
C SER A 577 42.08 -30.13 -28.36
N PRO A 578 41.17 -31.08 -28.09
CA PRO A 578 41.31 -32.04 -26.98
C PRO A 578 42.30 -33.18 -27.32
N ALA A 579 43.29 -33.39 -26.45
CA ALA A 579 44.23 -34.50 -26.56
C ALA A 579 43.57 -35.86 -26.22
N ALA A 580 43.97 -36.89 -26.96
CA ALA A 580 43.53 -38.28 -26.84
C ALA A 580 43.85 -38.94 -25.48
N PRO A 581 43.12 -40.01 -25.08
CA PRO A 581 43.24 -40.60 -23.74
C PRO A 581 44.42 -41.58 -23.62
N LEU A 582 45.18 -41.47 -22.53
CA LEU A 582 46.22 -42.42 -22.12
C LEU A 582 45.68 -43.49 -21.14
N PRO A 583 46.30 -44.69 -21.07
CA PRO A 583 45.75 -45.89 -20.41
C PRO A 583 45.95 -45.92 -18.88
N PRO A 584 45.32 -46.86 -18.14
CA PRO A 584 45.19 -46.77 -16.68
C PRO A 584 46.46 -47.22 -15.95
N ARG A 585 46.78 -46.57 -14.82
CA ARG A 585 47.80 -47.02 -13.86
C ARG A 585 47.17 -47.72 -12.65
N PRO A 586 47.75 -48.83 -12.16
CA PRO A 586 47.30 -49.49 -10.93
C PRO A 586 48.07 -49.03 -9.68
N SER A 587 47.33 -49.08 -8.57
CA SER A 587 47.69 -49.33 -7.16
C SER A 587 48.99 -48.80 -6.55
N SER A 588 48.86 -47.94 -5.52
CA SER A 588 49.26 -48.28 -4.14
C SER A 588 48.94 -47.14 -3.16
N SER A 589 48.32 -47.50 -2.04
CA SER A 589 48.25 -46.78 -0.77
C SER A 589 49.61 -46.90 -0.03
N PRO A 590 49.86 -46.33 1.18
CA PRO A 590 48.91 -45.81 2.18
C PRO A 590 49.33 -44.56 3.00
N SER A 591 48.40 -44.16 3.89
CA SER A 591 48.58 -43.45 5.18
C SER A 591 49.01 -41.98 5.12
N SER A 592 48.51 -41.04 5.93
CA SER A 592 47.60 -41.02 7.08
C SER A 592 47.38 -39.55 7.45
N GLY A 593 46.21 -39.20 8.02
CA GLY A 593 46.10 -38.02 8.90
C GLY A 593 45.28 -36.83 8.38
N LEU A 594 43.98 -36.90 8.66
CA LEU A 594 43.02 -35.81 8.93
C LEU A 594 43.58 -34.66 9.83
N PRO A 595 42.86 -33.54 10.05
CA PRO A 595 41.86 -32.89 9.19
C PRO A 595 41.93 -31.33 9.17
N ASP A 596 41.29 -30.79 8.12
CA ASP A 596 40.31 -29.68 8.07
C ASP A 596 40.65 -28.27 8.58
N ARG A 597 40.68 -27.24 7.70
CA ARG A 597 39.56 -26.59 6.93
C ARG A 597 38.77 -25.59 7.79
N TRP A 598 38.31 -24.42 7.33
CA TRP A 598 37.90 -23.95 5.99
C TRP A 598 37.92 -22.42 5.89
N ALA A 599 38.09 -21.91 4.67
CA ALA A 599 37.50 -20.64 4.23
C ALA A 599 37.14 -20.70 2.73
N HIS A 600 35.84 -20.51 2.47
CA HIS A 600 35.22 -19.71 1.42
C HIS A 600 35.23 -20.07 -0.09
N GLN A 601 34.03 -19.84 -0.66
CA GLN A 601 33.67 -19.29 -1.99
C GLN A 601 33.59 -20.20 -3.23
N GLN A 602 32.35 -20.56 -3.58
CA GLN A 602 31.50 -20.05 -4.69
C GLN A 602 32.06 -19.84 -6.14
N PRO A 603 31.15 -19.84 -7.17
CA PRO A 603 31.32 -20.51 -8.46
C PRO A 603 31.17 -19.59 -9.70
N SER A 604 31.18 -20.18 -10.90
CA SER A 604 30.73 -19.64 -12.20
C SER A 604 30.24 -20.84 -13.05
N ASP A 605 28.96 -20.92 -13.45
CA ASP A 605 28.34 -20.47 -14.74
C ASP A 605 28.81 -21.30 -15.96
N ALA A 606 28.06 -21.56 -17.05
CA ALA A 606 26.66 -21.64 -17.47
C ALA A 606 26.70 -22.05 -18.99
N GLY A 607 25.58 -22.53 -19.56
CA GLY A 607 25.36 -22.72 -21.03
C GLY A 607 25.49 -24.17 -21.53
N GLU A 608 24.70 -24.72 -22.45
CA GLU A 608 23.76 -24.13 -23.43
C GLU A 608 22.86 -25.24 -24.06
N TRP A 609 21.96 -24.83 -24.98
CA TRP A 609 20.70 -25.46 -25.38
C TRP A 609 20.77 -26.46 -26.56
N SER A 610 19.76 -27.35 -26.68
CA SER A 610 19.26 -27.82 -27.98
C SER A 610 17.78 -28.21 -27.93
N ASN A 611 17.08 -27.88 -29.02
CA ASN A 611 15.67 -28.17 -29.32
C ASN A 611 15.53 -29.58 -29.93
N GLU A 612 14.38 -30.24 -29.73
CA GLU A 612 13.48 -30.78 -30.79
C GLU A 612 12.46 -31.82 -30.26
N GLU A 613 11.26 -31.64 -30.82
CA GLU A 613 10.03 -32.42 -31.07
C GLU A 613 9.85 -33.89 -30.63
N ASP A 614 8.59 -34.19 -30.24
CA ASP A 614 7.71 -35.30 -30.69
C ASP A 614 6.90 -36.07 -29.62
N GLU A 615 5.59 -36.19 -29.90
CA GLU A 615 4.60 -37.09 -29.29
C GLU A 615 4.88 -38.56 -29.67
N PRO A 616 4.39 -39.58 -28.91
CA PRO A 616 3.16 -40.27 -29.36
C PRO A 616 2.27 -40.94 -28.28
N PHE A 617 1.06 -41.32 -28.74
CA PHE A 617 -0.01 -42.13 -28.12
C PHE A 617 0.33 -43.66 -27.98
N PRO A 618 -0.53 -44.50 -27.33
CA PRO A 618 -0.14 -45.65 -26.48
C PRO A 618 -0.33 -47.08 -27.05
N ASP A 619 0.07 -48.07 -26.21
CA ASP A 619 -0.33 -49.51 -26.03
C ASP A 619 0.75 -50.56 -26.41
N PRO A 620 0.75 -51.85 -25.94
CA PRO A 620 0.37 -52.48 -24.65
C PRO A 620 1.47 -53.43 -24.02
N SER A 621 1.46 -53.57 -22.68
CA SER A 621 1.88 -54.76 -21.89
C SER A 621 3.38 -55.16 -21.79
N PRO A 622 3.80 -56.09 -20.90
CA PRO A 622 4.25 -55.76 -19.55
C PRO A 622 5.65 -56.31 -19.22
N HIS A 623 6.65 -55.46 -19.03
CA HIS A 623 7.91 -55.88 -18.39
C HIS A 623 8.18 -55.06 -17.13
N ARG A 624 8.04 -55.76 -16.00
CA ARG A 624 8.57 -55.37 -14.70
C ARG A 624 10.05 -55.01 -14.85
N ARG A 625 10.38 -53.74 -14.67
CA ARG A 625 11.63 -53.34 -14.04
C ARG A 625 11.28 -52.66 -12.73
N HIS A 626 11.65 -53.33 -11.64
CA HIS A 626 11.72 -52.72 -10.32
C HIS A 626 12.70 -51.55 -10.39
N SER A 627 12.19 -50.33 -10.56
CA SER A 627 12.97 -49.14 -10.25
C SER A 627 12.96 -48.97 -8.74
N SER A 628 14.15 -49.07 -8.17
CA SER A 628 14.49 -48.61 -6.82
C SER A 628 13.95 -47.19 -6.63
N GLN A 629 13.01 -47.04 -5.68
CA GLN A 629 12.51 -45.75 -5.23
C GLN A 629 13.67 -44.97 -4.59
N CYS A 630 14.28 -44.08 -5.37
CA CYS A 630 15.08 -43.00 -4.80
C CYS A 630 14.11 -42.01 -4.13
N PRO A 631 14.29 -41.64 -2.84
CA PRO A 631 13.41 -40.65 -2.21
C PRO A 631 13.52 -39.33 -2.99
N ARG A 632 12.40 -38.83 -3.51
CA ARG A 632 12.33 -37.53 -4.20
C ARG A 632 12.95 -36.49 -3.27
N ARG A 633 14.11 -35.95 -3.62
CA ARG A 633 14.77 -34.88 -2.85
C ARG A 633 13.95 -33.61 -2.97
N LEU A 634 14.01 -32.76 -1.94
CA LEU A 634 13.33 -31.45 -1.92
C LEU A 634 13.66 -30.60 -3.16
N SER A 635 14.87 -30.75 -3.72
CA SER A 635 15.31 -30.10 -4.96
C SER A 635 14.38 -30.40 -6.15
N THR A 636 13.97 -31.65 -6.34
CA THR A 636 13.09 -32.06 -7.45
C THR A 636 11.67 -31.50 -7.33
N ILE A 637 11.22 -31.19 -6.10
CA ILE A 637 9.94 -30.52 -5.85
C ILE A 637 10.07 -29.02 -6.11
N LEU A 638 11.19 -28.43 -5.70
CA LEU A 638 11.51 -27.03 -5.97
C LEU A 638 11.78 -26.79 -7.46
N GLU A 639 12.08 -27.79 -8.28
CA GLU A 639 12.14 -27.63 -9.74
C GLU A 639 10.75 -27.40 -10.36
N ARG A 640 9.68 -27.90 -9.73
CA ARG A 640 8.30 -27.73 -10.22
C ARG A 640 7.68 -26.43 -9.71
N PHE A 641 7.05 -25.67 -10.61
CA PHE A 641 6.35 -24.42 -10.26
C PHE A 641 5.31 -24.57 -9.14
N ASP A 642 4.49 -25.64 -9.17
CA ASP A 642 3.51 -25.93 -8.12
C ASP A 642 4.17 -26.29 -6.78
N GLY A 643 5.34 -26.93 -6.81
CA GLY A 643 6.14 -27.19 -5.62
C GLY A 643 6.74 -25.92 -5.01
N ARG A 644 7.22 -24.98 -5.85
CA ARG A 644 7.70 -23.65 -5.43
C ARG A 644 6.59 -22.84 -4.75
N ASP A 645 5.40 -22.72 -5.38
CA ASP A 645 4.26 -21.95 -4.80
C ASP A 645 3.90 -22.46 -3.40
N LYS A 646 3.74 -23.77 -3.25
CA LYS A 646 3.35 -24.40 -1.98
C LYS A 646 4.42 -24.28 -0.91
N THR A 647 5.70 -24.33 -1.30
CA THR A 647 6.83 -24.15 -0.37
C THR A 647 6.92 -22.71 0.12
N ILE A 648 6.84 -21.73 -0.79
CA ILE A 648 6.82 -20.30 -0.47
C ILE A 648 5.61 -19.96 0.41
N ARG A 649 4.44 -20.54 0.10
CA ARG A 649 3.23 -20.42 0.93
C ARG A 649 3.44 -20.94 2.35
N SER A 650 4.09 -22.10 2.48
CA SER A 650 4.37 -22.71 3.79
C SER A 650 5.31 -21.83 4.62
N LEU A 651 6.35 -21.28 4.00
CA LEU A 651 7.27 -20.34 4.65
C LEU A 651 6.54 -19.08 5.13
N TYR A 652 5.69 -18.49 4.27
CA TYR A 652 4.88 -17.32 4.62
C TYR A 652 4.06 -17.54 5.90
N PHE A 653 3.23 -18.59 5.94
CA PHE A 653 2.38 -18.85 7.11
C PHE A 653 3.19 -19.31 8.34
N THR A 654 4.36 -19.92 8.15
CA THR A 654 5.28 -20.24 9.25
C THR A 654 5.81 -18.97 9.89
N PHE A 655 6.28 -17.99 9.09
CA PHE A 655 6.73 -16.71 9.62
C PHE A 655 5.61 -15.91 10.28
N VAL A 656 4.39 -15.93 9.73
CA VAL A 656 3.21 -15.32 10.37
C VAL A 656 2.94 -15.94 11.75
N LEU A 657 3.06 -17.27 11.89
CA LEU A 657 2.86 -17.93 13.18
C LEU A 657 3.98 -17.64 14.18
N ILE A 658 5.23 -17.57 13.72
CA ILE A 658 6.38 -17.20 14.57
C ILE A 658 6.23 -15.75 15.04
N ALA A 659 5.88 -14.83 14.14
CA ALA A 659 5.68 -13.42 14.48
C ALA A 659 4.58 -13.23 15.52
N ASN A 660 3.46 -13.97 15.39
CA ASN A 660 2.36 -13.94 16.37
C ASN A 660 2.73 -14.52 17.75
N ARG A 661 3.85 -15.25 17.88
CA ARG A 661 4.33 -15.82 19.15
C ARG A 661 5.48 -15.02 19.77
N LEU A 662 6.06 -14.07 19.04
CA LEU A 662 7.14 -13.23 19.56
C LEU A 662 6.58 -12.24 20.59
N ARG A 663 7.24 -12.15 21.75
CA ARG A 663 6.94 -11.15 22.78
C ARG A 663 7.46 -9.76 22.41
N ASP A 664 8.53 -9.70 21.63
CA ASP A 664 9.15 -8.48 21.14
C ASP A 664 8.43 -7.98 19.88
N GLN A 665 7.65 -6.90 20.03
CA GLN A 665 6.83 -6.33 18.95
C GLN A 665 7.68 -5.81 17.78
N ARG A 666 8.89 -5.29 18.03
CA ARG A 666 9.74 -4.79 16.94
C ARG A 666 10.24 -5.92 16.05
N LYS A 667 10.63 -7.04 16.66
CA LYS A 667 11.02 -8.26 15.91
C LYS A 667 9.83 -8.91 15.22
N ALA A 668 8.65 -8.89 15.85
CA ALA A 668 7.41 -9.38 15.23
C ALA A 668 7.06 -8.58 13.96
N ASP A 669 7.16 -7.25 14.01
CA ASP A 669 6.89 -6.37 12.87
C ASP A 669 7.90 -6.56 11.74
N GLN A 670 9.20 -6.68 12.06
CA GLN A 670 10.24 -6.99 11.08
C GLN A 670 10.00 -8.35 10.41
N LEU A 671 9.64 -9.37 11.19
CA LEU A 671 9.36 -10.70 10.68
C LEU A 671 8.08 -10.73 9.82
N MET A 672 7.05 -9.95 10.18
CA MET A 672 5.85 -9.78 9.36
C MET A 672 6.14 -9.01 8.06
N ALA A 673 7.01 -8.01 8.09
CA ALA A 673 7.46 -7.31 6.89
C ALA A 673 8.19 -8.26 5.94
N PHE A 674 9.07 -9.12 6.47
CA PHE A 674 9.73 -10.18 5.71
C PHE A 674 8.74 -11.20 5.16
N ALA A 675 7.78 -11.66 5.98
CA ALA A 675 6.72 -12.58 5.54
C ALA A 675 5.91 -12.01 4.36
N ARG A 676 5.59 -10.71 4.36
CA ARG A 676 4.88 -10.06 3.25
C ARG A 676 5.63 -10.15 1.91
N GLN A 677 6.97 -10.20 1.94
CA GLN A 677 7.76 -10.40 0.71
C GLN A 677 7.47 -11.78 0.10
N PHE A 678 7.43 -12.85 0.90
CA PHE A 678 7.05 -14.20 0.42
C PHE A 678 5.64 -14.22 -0.18
N SER A 679 4.69 -13.49 0.41
CA SER A 679 3.34 -13.38 -0.14
C SER A 679 3.32 -12.71 -1.53
N ARG A 680 4.17 -11.70 -1.77
CA ARG A 680 4.32 -11.05 -3.08
C ARG A 680 5.00 -11.96 -4.09
N THR A 681 6.10 -12.61 -3.70
CA THR A 681 6.81 -13.59 -4.54
C THR A 681 5.87 -14.71 -4.98
N ARG A 682 5.03 -15.19 -4.07
CA ARG A 682 4.03 -16.22 -4.36
C ARG A 682 3.07 -15.83 -5.47
N LEU A 683 2.58 -14.58 -5.45
CA LEU A 683 1.66 -14.06 -6.45
C LEU A 683 2.29 -14.09 -7.86
N ILE A 684 3.58 -13.73 -7.95
CA ILE A 684 4.36 -13.78 -9.19
C ILE A 684 4.56 -15.24 -9.63
N CYS A 685 4.93 -16.15 -8.73
CA CYS A 685 5.09 -17.58 -9.04
C CYS A 685 3.81 -18.20 -9.62
N ARG A 686 2.62 -17.79 -9.13
CA ARG A 686 1.33 -18.26 -9.66
C ARG A 686 1.06 -17.80 -11.10
N MET A 687 1.62 -16.68 -11.55
CA MET A 687 1.45 -16.22 -12.93
C MET A 687 2.06 -17.19 -13.93
N PHE A 688 3.19 -17.80 -13.59
CA PHE A 688 3.81 -18.84 -14.41
C PHE A 688 2.99 -20.14 -14.51
N SER A 689 1.96 -20.32 -13.66
CA SER A 689 1.02 -21.45 -13.77
C SER A 689 -0.17 -21.19 -14.70
N GLN A 690 -0.37 -19.96 -15.18
CA GLN A 690 -1.50 -19.62 -16.06
C GLN A 690 -1.45 -20.31 -17.43
N PRO A 691 -0.29 -20.45 -18.12
CA PRO A 691 -0.23 -21.12 -19.42
C PRO A 691 -0.67 -22.60 -19.36
N SER A 692 -0.29 -23.33 -18.30
CA SER A 692 -0.67 -24.74 -18.13
C SER A 692 -2.16 -24.90 -17.79
N LEU A 693 -2.74 -23.96 -17.03
CA LEU A 693 -4.19 -23.88 -16.80
C LEU A 693 -4.95 -23.56 -18.09
N LEU A 694 -4.46 -22.64 -18.91
CA LEU A 694 -5.05 -22.30 -20.20
C LEU A 694 -5.05 -23.51 -21.16
N LEU A 695 -3.92 -24.21 -21.28
CA LEU A 695 -3.83 -25.46 -22.04
C LEU A 695 -4.81 -26.52 -21.55
N SER A 696 -4.98 -26.64 -20.22
CA SER A 696 -5.95 -27.56 -19.61
C SER A 696 -7.40 -27.20 -19.98
N VAL A 697 -7.71 -25.90 -20.05
CA VAL A 697 -9.03 -25.41 -20.47
C VAL A 697 -9.28 -25.66 -21.97
N LEU A 698 -8.28 -25.41 -22.82
CA LEU A 698 -8.37 -25.68 -24.27
C LEU A 698 -8.58 -27.18 -24.58
N ARG A 699 -8.12 -28.07 -23.70
CA ARG A 699 -8.31 -29.53 -23.83
C ARG A 699 -9.68 -30.04 -23.36
N ILE A 700 -10.51 -29.21 -22.71
CA ILE A 700 -11.83 -29.60 -22.17
C ILE A 700 -12.75 -30.23 -23.23
N PRO A 701 -12.91 -29.68 -24.46
CA PRO A 701 -13.82 -30.25 -25.45
C PRO A 701 -13.44 -31.67 -25.86
N ARG A 702 -12.13 -31.96 -26.00
CA ARG A 702 -11.63 -33.30 -26.28
C ARG A 702 -11.86 -34.22 -25.07
N ALA A 703 -11.47 -33.79 -23.87
CA ALA A 703 -11.65 -34.57 -22.64
C ALA A 703 -13.13 -34.92 -22.38
N PHE A 704 -14.05 -34.01 -22.65
CA PHE A 704 -15.49 -34.24 -22.47
C PHE A 704 -16.02 -35.32 -23.42
N ARG A 705 -15.59 -35.33 -24.70
CA ARG A 705 -15.97 -36.36 -25.69
C ARG A 705 -15.47 -37.76 -25.31
N LEU A 706 -14.29 -37.85 -24.70
CA LEU A 706 -13.65 -39.12 -24.31
C LEU A 706 -14.07 -39.61 -22.90
N SER A 707 -14.67 -38.76 -22.07
CA SER A 707 -14.95 -39.08 -20.67
C SER A 707 -16.17 -39.99 -20.47
N ARG A 708 -15.98 -41.09 -19.73
CA ARG A 708 -17.06 -42.02 -19.34
C ARG A 708 -17.89 -41.50 -18.15
N ASP A 709 -17.30 -40.65 -17.29
CA ASP A 709 -18.00 -39.94 -16.21
C ASP A 709 -18.11 -38.44 -16.55
N ARG A 710 -19.23 -38.08 -17.17
CA ARG A 710 -19.50 -36.68 -17.56
C ARG A 710 -19.56 -35.73 -16.36
N VAL A 711 -20.05 -36.18 -15.21
CA VAL A 711 -20.20 -35.31 -14.03
C VAL A 711 -18.85 -35.04 -13.38
N ASP A 712 -17.99 -36.05 -13.32
CA ASP A 712 -16.61 -35.83 -12.87
C ASP A 712 -15.90 -34.89 -13.86
N CYS A 713 -16.00 -35.13 -15.17
CA CYS A 713 -15.41 -34.26 -16.18
C CYS A 713 -15.89 -32.81 -16.05
N THR A 714 -17.19 -32.54 -15.91
CA THR A 714 -17.70 -31.17 -15.75
C THR A 714 -17.19 -30.50 -14.47
N LEU A 715 -17.10 -31.23 -13.36
CA LEU A 715 -16.53 -30.71 -12.11
C LEU A 715 -15.05 -30.36 -12.27
N ALA A 716 -14.24 -31.23 -12.90
CA ALA A 716 -12.83 -30.94 -13.18
C ALA A 716 -12.68 -29.70 -14.08
N SER A 717 -13.42 -29.65 -15.18
CA SER A 717 -13.40 -28.54 -16.12
C SER A 717 -13.79 -27.22 -15.45
N SER A 718 -14.84 -27.23 -14.62
CA SER A 718 -15.30 -26.05 -13.88
C SER A 718 -14.23 -25.55 -12.90
N ILE A 719 -13.55 -26.47 -12.20
CA ILE A 719 -12.46 -26.12 -11.28
C ILE A 719 -11.31 -25.45 -12.03
N SER A 720 -10.87 -26.01 -13.16
CA SER A 720 -9.78 -25.45 -13.97
C SER A 720 -10.12 -24.06 -14.51
N VAL A 721 -11.35 -23.86 -14.98
CA VAL A 721 -11.83 -22.56 -15.47
C VAL A 721 -11.85 -21.53 -14.34
N LEU A 722 -12.35 -21.90 -13.15
CA LEU A 722 -12.37 -20.98 -12.00
C LEU A 722 -10.97 -20.58 -11.55
N TYR A 723 -9.99 -21.50 -11.55
CA TYR A 723 -8.61 -21.18 -11.21
C TYR A 723 -7.92 -20.30 -12.25
N LEU A 724 -8.22 -20.48 -13.54
CA LEU A 724 -7.76 -19.60 -14.61
C LEU A 724 -8.27 -18.17 -14.38
N PHE A 725 -9.58 -17.99 -14.19
CA PHE A 725 -10.14 -16.67 -13.91
C PHE A 725 -9.62 -16.06 -12.60
N CYS A 726 -9.47 -16.87 -11.55
CA CYS A 726 -8.88 -16.44 -10.29
C CYS A 726 -7.49 -15.83 -10.51
N GLY A 727 -6.62 -16.51 -11.25
CA GLY A 727 -5.26 -16.03 -11.54
C GLY A 727 -5.25 -14.73 -12.35
N TRP A 728 -6.08 -14.62 -13.39
CA TRP A 728 -6.22 -13.37 -14.15
C TRP A 728 -6.76 -12.21 -13.31
N THR A 729 -7.71 -12.46 -12.42
CA THR A 729 -8.21 -11.41 -11.50
C THR A 729 -7.17 -10.98 -10.46
N GLU A 730 -6.32 -11.89 -9.98
CA GLU A 730 -5.17 -11.57 -9.13
C GLU A 730 -4.13 -10.73 -9.88
N LEU A 731 -3.84 -11.06 -11.15
CA LEU A 731 -2.92 -10.29 -12.00
C LEU A 731 -3.40 -8.86 -12.20
N ILE A 732 -4.68 -8.67 -12.54
CA ILE A 732 -5.27 -7.34 -12.71
C ILE A 732 -5.23 -6.55 -11.40
N GLY A 733 -5.48 -7.21 -10.26
CA GLY A 733 -5.33 -6.62 -8.93
C GLY A 733 -3.91 -6.11 -8.67
N LEU A 734 -2.91 -6.92 -9.01
CA LEU A 734 -1.48 -6.59 -8.91
C LEU A 734 -1.10 -5.41 -9.84
N LEU A 735 -1.49 -5.47 -11.12
CA LEU A 735 -1.22 -4.42 -12.10
C LEU A 735 -1.83 -3.08 -11.67
N THR A 736 -3.03 -3.12 -11.09
CA THR A 736 -3.70 -1.94 -10.52
C THR A 736 -2.96 -1.42 -9.28
N GLU A 737 -2.46 -2.30 -8.40
CA GLU A 737 -1.67 -1.91 -7.21
C GLU A 737 -0.33 -1.28 -7.62
N SER A 738 0.31 -1.80 -8.67
CA SER A 738 1.55 -1.24 -9.23
C SER A 738 1.35 0.03 -10.07
N GLY A 739 0.11 0.48 -10.27
CA GLY A 739 -0.19 1.72 -11.00
C GLY A 739 -0.12 1.64 -12.52
N PHE A 740 0.09 0.45 -13.10
CA PHE A 740 0.08 0.23 -14.56
C PHE A 740 -1.31 0.39 -15.18
N VAL A 741 -2.37 0.14 -14.40
CA VAL A 741 -3.75 0.40 -14.79
C VAL A 741 -4.18 1.66 -14.04
N GLY A 742 -4.46 2.76 -14.74
CA GLY A 742 -4.78 4.09 -14.18
C GLY A 742 -6.08 4.15 -13.36
N ARG A 743 -6.17 3.38 -12.28
CA ARG A 743 -7.35 3.22 -11.42
C ARG A 743 -6.98 3.26 -9.95
N THR A 744 -7.92 3.68 -9.12
CA THR A 744 -7.72 3.90 -7.68
C THR A 744 -7.47 2.61 -6.90
N THR A 745 -6.81 2.71 -5.73
CA THR A 745 -6.57 1.60 -4.78
C THR A 745 -7.84 0.85 -4.38
N ALA A 746 -9.01 1.50 -4.40
CA ALA A 746 -10.30 0.87 -4.16
C ALA A 746 -10.67 -0.20 -5.22
N HIS A 747 -10.23 -0.04 -6.47
CA HIS A 747 -10.45 -1.03 -7.52
C HIS A 747 -9.55 -2.25 -7.36
N SER A 748 -8.28 -2.08 -6.99
CA SER A 748 -7.36 -3.19 -6.70
C SER A 748 -7.94 -4.12 -5.61
N LEU A 749 -8.46 -3.56 -4.51
CA LEU A 749 -9.13 -4.33 -3.45
C LEU A 749 -10.36 -5.11 -3.94
N ARG A 750 -11.13 -4.55 -4.89
CA ARG A 750 -12.27 -5.26 -5.51
C ARG A 750 -11.82 -6.43 -6.38
N HIS A 751 -10.69 -6.31 -7.07
CA HIS A 751 -10.13 -7.40 -7.89
C HIS A 751 -9.64 -8.55 -7.00
N PHE A 752 -8.88 -8.26 -5.93
CA PHE A 752 -8.48 -9.27 -4.96
C PHE A 752 -9.67 -9.91 -4.23
N GLY A 753 -10.68 -9.13 -3.86
CA GLY A 753 -11.92 -9.67 -3.29
C GLY A 753 -12.72 -10.55 -4.25
N SER A 754 -12.65 -10.29 -5.56
CA SER A 754 -13.28 -11.12 -6.59
C SER A 754 -12.50 -12.42 -6.84
N ALA A 755 -11.18 -12.35 -6.89
CA ALA A 755 -10.32 -13.52 -6.97
C ALA A 755 -10.59 -14.49 -5.82
N LEU A 756 -10.70 -13.95 -4.60
CA LEU A 756 -10.96 -14.74 -3.41
C LEU A 756 -12.31 -15.47 -3.45
N ARG A 757 -13.35 -14.83 -4.01
CA ARG A 757 -14.66 -15.46 -4.22
C ARG A 757 -14.61 -16.60 -5.24
N LEU A 758 -13.90 -16.41 -6.35
CA LEU A 758 -13.68 -17.46 -7.35
C LEU A 758 -12.92 -18.65 -6.75
N TRP A 759 -11.93 -18.37 -5.91
CA TRP A 759 -11.16 -19.40 -5.23
C TRP A 759 -11.99 -20.22 -4.24
N VAL A 760 -12.85 -19.59 -3.44
CA VAL A 760 -13.79 -20.30 -2.55
C VAL A 760 -14.70 -21.23 -3.34
N LEU A 761 -15.22 -20.78 -4.49
CA LEU A 761 -16.07 -21.61 -5.34
C LEU A 761 -15.29 -22.80 -5.92
N ALA A 762 -14.06 -22.59 -6.37
CA ALA A 762 -13.19 -23.67 -6.87
C ALA A 762 -12.89 -24.73 -5.79
N LEU A 763 -12.63 -24.29 -4.55
CA LEU A 763 -12.40 -25.19 -3.41
C LEU A 763 -13.67 -25.98 -3.04
N ALA A 764 -14.84 -25.34 -3.05
CA ALA A 764 -16.11 -26.03 -2.81
C ALA A 764 -16.37 -27.13 -3.85
N LEU A 765 -16.16 -26.83 -5.14
CA LEU A 765 -16.29 -27.83 -6.21
C LEU A 765 -15.26 -28.95 -6.09
N SER A 766 -14.03 -28.64 -5.65
CA SER A 766 -12.97 -29.63 -5.40
C SER A 766 -13.36 -30.61 -4.29
N ILE A 767 -13.93 -30.11 -3.18
CA ILE A 767 -14.43 -30.93 -2.07
C ILE A 767 -15.59 -31.82 -2.54
N ILE A 768 -16.56 -31.26 -3.28
CA ILE A 768 -17.71 -32.01 -3.84
C ILE A 768 -17.22 -33.12 -4.77
N ARG A 769 -16.28 -32.82 -5.67
CA ARG A 769 -15.68 -33.80 -6.58
C ARG A 769 -14.99 -34.93 -5.81
N CYS A 770 -14.17 -34.60 -4.81
CA CYS A 770 -13.45 -35.59 -4.00
C CYS A 770 -14.42 -36.50 -3.23
N LEU A 771 -15.43 -35.94 -2.56
CA LEU A 771 -16.46 -36.71 -1.86
C LEU A 771 -17.23 -37.63 -2.81
N ARG A 772 -17.62 -37.14 -3.98
CA ARG A 772 -18.29 -37.93 -5.02
C ARG A 772 -17.42 -39.12 -5.47
N GLN A 773 -16.13 -38.89 -5.71
CA GLN A 773 -15.21 -39.95 -6.11
C GLN A 773 -15.07 -41.02 -5.02
N ILE A 774 -14.94 -40.62 -3.75
CA ILE A 774 -14.87 -41.53 -2.62
C ILE A 774 -16.16 -42.34 -2.52
N VAL A 775 -17.34 -41.71 -2.54
CA VAL A 775 -18.65 -42.39 -2.44
C VAL A 775 -18.87 -43.35 -3.60
N ARG A 776 -18.56 -42.94 -4.84
CA ARG A 776 -18.76 -43.79 -6.01
C ARG A 776 -17.86 -45.03 -5.97
N ARG A 777 -16.60 -44.86 -5.56
CA ARG A 777 -15.61 -45.95 -5.56
C ARG A 777 -15.76 -46.88 -4.36
N THR A 778 -16.18 -46.36 -3.20
CA THR A 778 -16.58 -47.16 -2.03
C THR A 778 -17.83 -48.00 -2.35
N ALA A 779 -18.83 -47.42 -3.00
CA ALA A 779 -20.03 -48.14 -3.44
C ALA A 779 -19.73 -49.24 -4.47
N ALA A 780 -18.75 -49.03 -5.35
CA ALA A 780 -18.34 -50.03 -6.34
C ALA A 780 -17.52 -51.20 -5.75
N ASN A 781 -16.74 -50.96 -4.71
CA ASN A 781 -15.84 -51.96 -4.12
C ASN A 781 -16.46 -52.77 -2.97
N GLY A 782 -17.59 -52.34 -2.38
CA GLY A 782 -18.23 -53.05 -1.28
C GLY A 782 -17.30 -53.23 -0.06
N LEU A 783 -17.17 -54.47 0.45
CA LEU A 783 -16.30 -54.84 1.57
C LEU A 783 -14.87 -55.26 1.17
N THR A 784 -14.54 -55.41 -0.12
CA THR A 784 -13.26 -55.97 -0.57
C THR A 784 -12.31 -54.89 -1.12
N TRP A 785 -11.29 -54.55 -0.34
CA TRP A 785 -10.34 -53.46 -0.68
C TRP A 785 -8.93 -53.98 -1.02
N ARG A 786 -8.51 -53.83 -2.28
CA ARG A 786 -7.12 -54.09 -2.69
C ARG A 786 -6.17 -53.06 -2.07
N LYS A 787 -4.88 -53.41 -1.99
CA LYS A 787 -3.84 -52.50 -1.47
C LYS A 787 -3.78 -51.18 -2.25
N SER A 788 -3.93 -51.24 -3.58
CA SER A 788 -3.99 -50.06 -4.47
C SER A 788 -5.18 -49.15 -4.17
N ASP A 789 -6.35 -49.70 -3.86
CA ASP A 789 -7.55 -48.92 -3.54
C ASP A 789 -7.44 -48.24 -2.18
N ARG A 790 -6.76 -48.88 -1.22
CA ARG A 790 -6.44 -48.26 0.08
C ARG A 790 -5.48 -47.08 -0.06
N GLU A 791 -4.43 -47.20 -0.88
CA GLU A 791 -3.51 -46.08 -1.13
C GLU A 791 -4.17 -44.93 -1.91
N TRP A 792 -5.03 -45.26 -2.88
CA TRP A 792 -5.86 -44.26 -3.56
C TRP A 792 -6.79 -43.54 -2.59
N LEU A 793 -7.48 -44.28 -1.70
CA LEU A 793 -8.39 -43.72 -0.70
C LEU A 793 -7.64 -42.81 0.28
N LYS A 794 -6.47 -43.23 0.78
CA LYS A 794 -5.60 -42.39 1.63
C LYS A 794 -5.25 -41.07 0.93
N THR A 795 -4.87 -41.14 -0.33
CA THR A 795 -4.53 -39.94 -1.13
C THR A 795 -5.74 -39.02 -1.29
N GLN A 796 -6.94 -39.56 -1.51
CA GLN A 796 -8.17 -38.76 -1.58
C GLN A 796 -8.57 -38.16 -0.24
N LEU A 797 -8.45 -38.90 0.87
CA LEU A 797 -8.72 -38.37 2.22
C LEU A 797 -7.75 -37.24 2.59
N ILE A 798 -6.46 -37.40 2.29
CA ILE A 798 -5.46 -36.34 2.46
C ILE A 798 -5.83 -35.13 1.60
N SER A 799 -6.28 -35.35 0.36
CA SER A 799 -6.77 -34.28 -0.52
C SER A 799 -7.96 -33.52 0.07
N LEU A 800 -8.92 -34.26 0.62
CA LEU A 800 -10.11 -33.70 1.23
C LEU A 800 -9.75 -32.83 2.44
N VAL A 801 -8.90 -33.34 3.35
CA VAL A 801 -8.42 -32.59 4.52
C VAL A 801 -7.71 -31.31 4.10
N GLY A 802 -6.81 -31.38 3.11
CA GLY A 802 -6.11 -30.21 2.59
C GLY A 802 -7.06 -29.16 1.99
N SER A 803 -7.98 -29.58 1.11
CA SER A 803 -8.95 -28.67 0.47
C SER A 803 -9.94 -28.09 1.49
N SER A 804 -10.36 -28.86 2.50
CA SER A 804 -11.23 -28.37 3.57
C SER A 804 -10.53 -27.38 4.49
N ALA A 805 -9.28 -27.63 4.87
CA ALA A 805 -8.49 -26.68 5.66
C ALA A 805 -8.30 -25.35 4.91
N ASP A 806 -7.97 -25.42 3.61
CA ASP A 806 -7.82 -24.21 2.80
C ASP A 806 -9.17 -23.50 2.61
N PHE A 807 -10.26 -24.22 2.32
CA PHE A 807 -11.60 -23.65 2.19
C PHE A 807 -11.99 -22.84 3.42
N VAL A 808 -11.83 -23.42 4.61
CA VAL A 808 -12.18 -22.78 5.87
C VAL A 808 -11.35 -21.50 6.10
N ALA A 809 -10.06 -21.53 5.77
CA ALA A 809 -9.15 -20.39 5.95
C ALA A 809 -9.36 -19.28 4.89
N VAL A 810 -9.65 -19.65 3.64
CA VAL A 810 -9.98 -18.71 2.55
C VAL A 810 -11.31 -18.03 2.80
N VAL A 811 -12.32 -18.77 3.26
CA VAL A 811 -13.62 -18.21 3.65
C VAL A 811 -13.45 -17.18 4.78
N ASN A 812 -12.55 -17.45 5.74
CA ASN A 812 -12.18 -16.48 6.77
C ASN A 812 -11.49 -15.23 6.22
N SER A 813 -10.84 -15.31 5.06
CA SER A 813 -10.12 -14.19 4.45
C SER A 813 -11.01 -13.30 3.57
N LEU A 814 -12.28 -13.67 3.34
CA LEU A 814 -13.21 -12.92 2.48
C LEU A 814 -13.51 -11.51 3.04
N PRO A 815 -13.90 -10.55 2.16
CA PRO A 815 -14.45 -9.27 2.60
C PRO A 815 -15.65 -9.48 3.55
N ARG A 816 -15.81 -8.57 4.53
CA ARG A 816 -16.88 -8.63 5.52
C ARG A 816 -18.26 -8.66 4.83
N GLY A 817 -19.16 -9.54 5.30
CA GLY A 817 -20.49 -9.76 4.72
C GLY A 817 -20.75 -11.16 4.14
N MET A 818 -19.76 -12.06 4.11
CA MET A 818 -19.94 -13.48 3.74
C MET A 818 -19.71 -14.43 4.94
N LEU A 819 -20.34 -15.62 4.91
CA LEU A 819 -20.31 -16.59 6.02
C LEU A 819 -18.88 -16.87 6.50
N TRP A 820 -18.59 -16.61 7.78
CA TRP A 820 -17.30 -16.85 8.46
C TRP A 820 -16.11 -15.96 8.06
N ALA A 821 -16.30 -14.97 7.19
CA ALA A 821 -15.30 -13.94 6.89
C ALA A 821 -14.86 -13.18 8.17
N GLY A 822 -13.55 -13.15 8.44
CA GLY A 822 -12.92 -12.41 9.54
C GLY A 822 -13.20 -12.94 10.95
N LYS A 823 -13.72 -14.17 11.10
CA LYS A 823 -14.15 -14.72 12.40
C LYS A 823 -13.09 -15.54 13.14
N MET A 824 -12.07 -16.05 12.46
CA MET A 824 -10.96 -16.77 13.09
C MET A 824 -9.81 -15.85 13.45
N LEU A 825 -9.15 -16.17 14.58
CA LEU A 825 -7.88 -15.55 14.92
C LEU A 825 -6.89 -15.72 13.77
N PRO A 826 -6.05 -14.70 13.50
CA PRO A 826 -5.02 -14.77 12.47
C PRO A 826 -4.10 -15.99 12.62
N SER A 827 -3.82 -16.41 13.86
CA SER A 827 -3.03 -17.60 14.16
C SER A 827 -3.71 -18.89 13.68
N HIS A 828 -4.99 -19.10 14.00
CA HIS A 828 -5.74 -20.29 13.56
C HIS A 828 -5.91 -20.32 12.05
N CYS A 829 -6.20 -19.17 11.44
CA CYS A 829 -6.27 -19.05 9.98
C CYS A 829 -4.93 -19.41 9.32
N ALA A 830 -3.82 -18.88 9.86
CA ALA A 830 -2.48 -19.19 9.39
C ALA A 830 -2.13 -20.68 9.56
N SER A 831 -2.52 -21.31 10.68
CA SER A 831 -2.31 -22.75 10.91
C SER A 831 -3.06 -23.62 9.90
N LEU A 832 -4.30 -23.26 9.57
CA LEU A 832 -5.09 -24.01 8.58
C LEU A 832 -4.52 -23.88 7.17
N HIS A 833 -4.13 -22.66 6.77
CA HIS A 833 -3.44 -22.46 5.50
C HIS A 833 -2.09 -23.18 5.45
N LEU A 834 -1.35 -23.20 6.56
CA LEU A 834 -0.09 -23.93 6.66
C LEU A 834 -0.31 -25.45 6.52
N ALA A 835 -1.31 -26.00 7.20
CA ALA A 835 -1.67 -27.42 7.10
C ALA A 835 -2.06 -27.80 5.65
N ALA A 836 -2.86 -26.98 4.99
CA ALA A 836 -3.22 -27.17 3.58
C ALA A 836 -1.99 -27.13 2.65
N SER A 837 -1.04 -26.25 2.94
CA SER A 837 0.21 -26.10 2.17
C SER A 837 1.11 -27.32 2.33
N PHE A 838 1.29 -27.81 3.57
CA PHE A 838 2.04 -29.03 3.85
C PHE A 838 1.42 -30.26 3.19
N VAL A 839 0.09 -30.39 3.23
CA VAL A 839 -0.61 -31.45 2.49
C VAL A 839 -0.33 -31.36 0.99
N GLY A 840 -0.31 -30.14 0.44
CA GLY A 840 0.02 -29.90 -0.96
C GLY A 840 1.45 -30.29 -1.34
N VAL A 841 2.42 -30.04 -0.45
CA VAL A 841 3.83 -30.44 -0.61
C VAL A 841 3.98 -31.95 -0.45
N PHE A 842 3.36 -32.55 0.57
CA PHE A 842 3.38 -33.98 0.84
C PHE A 842 2.86 -34.80 -0.34
N LYS A 843 1.82 -34.31 -1.02
CA LYS A 843 1.32 -34.92 -2.26
C LYS A 843 2.31 -34.94 -3.42
N GLN A 844 3.30 -34.05 -3.45
CA GLN A 844 4.37 -34.09 -4.45
C GLN A 844 5.43 -35.15 -4.09
N PHE A 845 5.48 -35.61 -2.84
CA PHE A 845 6.34 -36.72 -2.40
C PHE A 845 5.70 -38.09 -2.67
N MET A 846 4.37 -38.19 -2.57
CA MET A 846 3.62 -39.39 -2.98
C MET A 846 3.56 -39.52 -4.50
#